data_AF-A0AAD2G7S8-F1
#
_entry.id   AF-A0AAD2G7S8-F1
#
_cell.length_a   1.000
_cell.length_b   1.000
_cell.length_c   1.000
_cell.angle_alpha   90.00
_cell.angle_beta   90.00
_cell.angle_gamma   90.00
#
_symmetry.space_group_name_H-M   'P 1'
#
loop_
_entity.id
_entity.type
_entity.pdbx_description
1 polymer ?
#
loop_
_entity_poly.entity_id
_entity_poly.type
_entity_poly.pdbx_seq_one_letter_code
_entity_poly.pdbx_strand_id
1 'polypeptide(L)'
;MSEENRTKDDEASSSAPPPFKKLKAAENGSSMYAPEPVKPEWLELPPELHHYAKSSSSSSSSSSPSSPDSVPPSAAWNKYYPYDKSRHLPLTPLNQPPTFTSESPALCFQVHGICGRARACTLHFPNGGPPVPTPRFMPVGTKGTLKAVLPSEISDMNCPIILANTYHLAIQPGTELIDEIFGGLPKFMGSVMPEDNSDKAANKSSVPPKRRFNLLTDSGGFQMVSLAALSQVTEKGVLFESPYTGKPMLLKPEDSIRCQNEIGADIIMQLDDVVSSVATDDNRFKIATFRTLRWYDRCVNAHQCSHQQNLFPIMQGALDVSQGGLRELCLAGFKHRDEQAQKHVNTGGEGSVPSKLQQRIPGFAIGGLAGGESKEEFWMVVDHACRHLPDDRPRYLMGVGYPLDLVVCTALGVDQYDCVYPTRTARFGVALTDAGLSKLKQHEFIFDDHVIEEGCPCQACSRGVSRKRLHMLLKSGNTSVAIQLLTQHNVCYMMGLVNRMREAILEQRYPAFCRQFLAAQFLNPADIPSWVVDALGAAGITIDNGTEATSNLDFIMNVDQLRKNTSFDPTQKNGLWDELKREWDTSFQELDEIQANANKEKLDKWFDRLYQQHNESGRYYHTTVHLMEMMRYWNIVVAEDLSLSKHSPAICWATFFHDAVYDPKSSTNEEDSAKLFEEFCSDALGIQRIASGDNDSRVAKVASLASTLILATKKHEVIPNEMMSDSENDLQKIFLDIDMSVLGKHENAYLAYAGCIRKEYSFVEKSVYCGKRAEILTGFLENKKQIFLSDLFHKTSETQARSNLKREIELLKQGSIPGAPI
;
A
#
# COMPACT_ATOMS: atom_id res chain seq x y z
N MET A 1 44.58 46.37 19.16
CA MET A 1 44.85 46.93 17.81
C MET A 1 44.89 45.73 16.87
N SER A 2 43.70 45.33 16.40
CA SER A 2 43.18 45.51 15.03
C SER A 2 43.80 44.48 14.09
N GLU A 3 43.12 43.35 13.89
CA GLU A 3 42.21 43.09 12.76
C GLU A 3 42.99 42.65 11.53
N GLU A 4 42.97 41.35 11.23
CA GLU A 4 42.79 40.85 9.87
C GLU A 4 42.57 39.33 9.83
N ASN A 5 41.58 38.94 9.02
CA ASN A 5 41.36 37.65 8.35
C ASN A 5 40.49 36.54 8.99
N ARG A 6 39.29 36.43 8.36
CA ARG A 6 38.56 35.24 7.89
C ARG A 6 37.79 34.39 8.92
N THR A 7 36.44 34.50 8.89
CA THR A 7 35.50 33.56 8.21
C THR A 7 34.10 33.71 8.84
N LYS A 8 33.09 34.10 8.06
CA LYS A 8 31.66 33.83 8.34
C LYS A 8 30.86 33.99 7.04
N ASP A 9 30.54 32.86 6.42
CA ASP A 9 29.34 32.66 5.60
C ASP A 9 28.85 31.26 5.95
N ASP A 10 27.75 31.18 6.71
CA ASP A 10 26.81 30.05 6.75
C ASP A 10 25.76 30.30 7.84
N GLU A 11 24.77 31.16 7.53
CA GLU A 11 23.44 31.11 8.14
C GLU A 11 22.42 31.50 7.06
N ALA A 12 21.86 30.51 6.36
CA ALA A 12 20.63 30.67 5.58
C ALA A 12 19.57 29.74 6.18
N SER A 13 18.82 30.31 7.12
CA SER A 13 17.65 29.73 7.74
C SER A 13 16.42 29.78 6.81
N SER A 14 15.48 28.89 7.14
CA SER A 14 14.15 28.70 6.58
C SER A 14 13.45 29.96 6.06
N SER A 15 13.03 29.94 4.79
CA SER A 15 11.86 30.70 4.35
C SER A 15 10.92 29.78 3.56
N ALA A 16 9.66 29.75 4.01
CA ALA A 16 8.56 29.14 3.27
C ALA A 16 8.42 29.83 1.89
N PRO A 17 7.97 29.11 0.84
CA PRO A 17 7.71 29.74 -0.45
C PRO A 17 6.62 30.81 -0.29
N PRO A 18 6.73 31.97 -0.97
CA PRO A 18 5.73 33.01 -0.85
C PRO A 18 4.39 32.52 -1.42
N PRO A 19 3.24 32.96 -0.87
CA PRO A 19 1.94 32.62 -1.42
C PRO A 19 1.83 33.16 -2.85
N PHE A 20 1.36 32.32 -3.77
CA PHE A 20 1.06 32.69 -5.15
C PHE A 20 0.19 33.96 -5.16
N LYS A 21 0.73 35.06 -5.72
CA LYS A 21 -0.09 36.22 -6.09
C LYS A 21 -1.09 35.74 -7.14
N LYS A 22 -2.38 35.70 -6.80
CA LYS A 22 -3.46 35.69 -7.80
C LYS A 22 -3.26 36.91 -8.70
N LEU A 23 -2.78 36.68 -9.92
CA LEU A 23 -2.83 37.68 -10.97
C LEU A 23 -4.31 37.99 -11.23
N LYS A 24 -4.72 39.23 -10.99
CA LYS A 24 -6.00 39.75 -11.50
C LYS A 24 -5.98 39.52 -13.00
N ALA A 25 -7.02 38.85 -13.52
CA ALA A 25 -7.29 38.80 -14.93
C ALA A 25 -7.27 40.24 -15.47
N ALA A 26 -6.34 40.52 -16.38
CA ALA A 26 -6.35 41.78 -17.10
C ALA A 26 -7.58 41.77 -18.00
N GLU A 27 -8.57 42.60 -17.67
CA GLU A 27 -9.64 43.01 -18.56
C GLU A 27 -9.02 43.80 -19.72
N ASN A 28 -8.48 43.10 -20.72
CA ASN A 28 -8.23 43.65 -22.04
C ASN A 28 -8.59 42.57 -23.06
N GLY A 29 -9.74 42.79 -23.71
CA GLY A 29 -10.31 41.90 -24.69
C GLY A 29 -9.41 41.69 -25.90
N SER A 30 -8.85 40.50 -25.99
CA SER A 30 -8.45 39.84 -27.23
C SER A 30 -8.32 38.35 -26.90
N SER A 31 -9.47 37.65 -26.89
CA SER A 31 -9.53 36.19 -26.82
C SER A 31 -8.76 35.65 -28.04
N MET A 32 -7.52 35.24 -27.85
CA MET A 32 -6.66 34.83 -28.97
C MET A 32 -7.16 33.55 -29.66
N TYR A 33 -8.08 32.79 -29.07
CA TYR A 33 -8.70 31.63 -29.71
C TYR A 33 -10.12 31.42 -29.18
N ALA A 34 -11.13 31.76 -29.98
CA ALA A 34 -12.50 31.31 -29.72
C ALA A 34 -12.54 29.76 -29.76
N PRO A 35 -13.31 29.09 -28.88
CA PRO A 35 -13.49 27.65 -28.96
C PRO A 35 -14.03 27.29 -30.34
N GLU A 36 -13.35 26.35 -31.01
CA GLU A 36 -13.76 25.89 -32.35
C GLU A 36 -15.17 25.29 -32.23
N PRO A 37 -16.12 25.66 -33.11
CA PRO A 37 -17.46 25.08 -33.06
C PRO A 37 -17.37 23.57 -33.24
N VAL A 38 -17.94 22.83 -32.30
CA VAL A 38 -18.00 21.36 -32.35
C VAL A 38 -18.76 20.96 -33.60
N LYS A 39 -18.10 20.22 -34.50
CA LYS A 39 -18.75 19.74 -35.71
C LYS A 39 -19.66 18.54 -35.40
N PRO A 40 -20.86 18.42 -36.02
CA PRO A 40 -21.78 17.32 -35.77
C PRO A 40 -21.14 15.93 -35.95
N GLU A 41 -20.28 15.76 -36.96
CA GLU A 41 -19.56 14.51 -37.21
C GLU A 41 -18.61 14.09 -36.07
N TRP A 42 -18.25 15.00 -35.16
CA TRP A 42 -17.42 14.68 -34.00
C TRP A 42 -18.21 14.09 -32.84
N LEU A 43 -19.55 14.17 -32.89
CA LEU A 43 -20.49 13.73 -31.86
C LEU A 43 -21.30 12.49 -32.27
N GLU A 44 -21.14 12.01 -33.50
CA GLU A 44 -21.85 10.84 -34.01
C GLU A 44 -20.96 9.61 -34.00
N LEU A 45 -21.57 8.46 -33.71
CA LEU A 45 -20.89 7.19 -33.91
C LEU A 45 -20.65 7.02 -35.41
N PRO A 46 -19.43 6.69 -35.87
CA PRO A 46 -19.20 6.40 -37.27
C PRO A 46 -20.23 5.39 -37.80
N PRO A 47 -20.87 5.62 -38.96
CA PRO A 47 -21.88 4.73 -39.56
C PRO A 47 -21.47 3.25 -39.54
N GLU A 48 -20.17 2.99 -39.72
CA GLU A 48 -19.56 1.67 -39.77
C GLU A 48 -19.57 0.95 -38.41
N LEU A 49 -19.67 1.68 -37.29
CA LEU A 49 -19.68 1.10 -35.94
C LEU A 49 -21.10 0.81 -35.42
N HIS A 50 -22.16 1.25 -36.13
CA HIS A 50 -23.54 1.04 -35.70
C HIS A 50 -23.95 -0.44 -35.60
N HIS A 51 -23.27 -1.35 -36.32
CA HIS A 51 -23.58 -2.78 -36.25
C HIS A 51 -23.05 -3.42 -34.96
N TYR A 52 -21.87 -3.00 -34.46
CA TYR A 52 -21.36 -3.45 -33.16
C TYR A 52 -22.24 -2.94 -32.00
N ALA A 53 -22.87 -1.77 -32.16
CA ALA A 53 -23.85 -1.26 -31.20
C ALA A 53 -25.20 -2.01 -31.22
N LYS A 54 -25.52 -2.74 -32.30
CA LYS A 54 -26.79 -3.48 -32.45
C LYS A 54 -26.67 -4.98 -32.18
N SER A 55 -25.49 -5.58 -32.37
CA SER A 55 -25.27 -7.04 -32.29
C SER A 55 -25.38 -7.65 -30.89
N SER A 56 -25.55 -6.87 -29.83
CA SER A 56 -25.75 -7.35 -28.44
C SER A 56 -27.23 -7.60 -28.08
N SER A 57 -28.17 -7.36 -29.01
CA SER A 57 -29.61 -7.53 -28.78
C SER A 57 -30.21 -8.66 -29.62
N SER A 58 -29.94 -9.92 -29.26
CA SER A 58 -30.81 -11.01 -29.72
C SER A 58 -30.94 -12.11 -28.67
N SER A 59 -32.04 -12.04 -27.93
CA SER A 59 -32.94 -13.13 -27.51
C SER A 59 -33.45 -12.96 -26.08
N SER A 60 -34.65 -12.39 -25.93
CA SER A 60 -35.66 -12.95 -25.01
C SER A 60 -37.01 -12.28 -25.27
N SER A 61 -37.98 -13.12 -25.57
CA SER A 61 -39.39 -12.81 -25.70
C SER A 61 -39.99 -12.34 -24.37
N SER A 62 -40.77 -11.27 -24.47
CA SER A 62 -41.79 -10.73 -23.55
C SER A 62 -42.18 -11.56 -22.30
N SER A 63 -41.88 -11.02 -21.12
CA SER A 63 -42.77 -11.07 -19.94
C SER A 63 -42.47 -9.87 -19.03
N SER A 64 -43.52 -9.15 -18.65
CA SER A 64 -43.50 -7.88 -17.89
C SER A 64 -42.76 -7.95 -16.55
N PRO A 65 -42.08 -6.88 -16.09
CA PRO A 65 -41.36 -6.89 -14.83
C PRO A 65 -42.27 -6.57 -13.64
N SER A 66 -42.28 -7.45 -12.64
CA SER A 66 -42.75 -7.17 -11.29
C SER A 66 -41.57 -6.79 -10.38
N SER A 67 -41.70 -5.62 -9.75
CA SER A 67 -41.06 -5.11 -8.51
C SER A 67 -39.52 -5.14 -8.35
N PRO A 68 -38.88 -4.01 -7.95
CA PRO A 68 -37.44 -3.91 -7.76
C PRO A 68 -37.04 -4.18 -6.30
N ASP A 69 -36.74 -5.43 -5.95
CA ASP A 69 -36.13 -5.74 -4.64
C ASP A 69 -34.78 -6.47 -4.81
N SER A 70 -33.75 -5.83 -4.25
CA SER A 70 -32.49 -6.38 -3.71
C SER A 70 -31.74 -7.46 -4.50
N VAL A 71 -31.26 -7.15 -5.71
CA VAL A 71 -30.18 -7.92 -6.34
C VAL A 71 -28.87 -7.15 -6.12
N PRO A 72 -27.83 -7.74 -5.49
CA PRO A 72 -26.52 -7.07 -5.39
C PRO A 72 -26.02 -6.72 -6.80
N PRO A 73 -25.39 -5.55 -7.01
CA PRO A 73 -25.04 -5.06 -8.34
C PRO A 73 -24.32 -6.12 -9.19
N SER A 74 -23.44 -6.92 -8.59
CA SER A 74 -22.66 -7.97 -9.26
C SER A 74 -23.50 -9.06 -9.96
N ALA A 75 -24.66 -9.45 -9.41
CA ALA A 75 -25.53 -10.47 -10.00
C ALA A 75 -26.35 -9.94 -11.19
N ALA A 76 -26.67 -8.65 -11.20
CA ALA A 76 -27.33 -8.01 -12.33
C ALA A 76 -26.40 -8.00 -13.57
N TRP A 77 -25.10 -7.77 -13.41
CA TRP A 77 -24.15 -7.69 -14.53
C TRP A 77 -23.79 -9.05 -15.16
N ASN A 78 -23.65 -10.11 -14.35
CA ASN A 78 -23.35 -11.46 -14.87
C ASN A 78 -24.46 -12.01 -15.80
N LYS A 79 -25.69 -11.53 -15.65
CA LYS A 79 -26.83 -11.89 -16.51
C LYS A 79 -26.68 -11.35 -17.95
N TYR A 80 -26.02 -10.21 -18.14
CA TYR A 80 -26.02 -9.51 -19.42
C TYR A 80 -24.74 -9.72 -20.26
N TYR A 81 -23.62 -10.10 -19.64
CA TYR A 81 -22.36 -10.38 -20.34
C TYR A 81 -21.63 -11.58 -19.72
N PRO A 82 -22.08 -12.82 -19.99
CA PRO A 82 -21.45 -14.01 -19.44
C PRO A 82 -20.02 -14.13 -19.95
N TYR A 83 -19.05 -14.19 -19.03
CA TYR A 83 -17.69 -14.54 -19.37
C TYR A 83 -17.68 -15.97 -19.95
N ASP A 84 -17.27 -16.10 -21.20
CA ASP A 84 -17.21 -17.39 -21.88
C ASP A 84 -16.07 -18.24 -21.33
N LYS A 85 -16.40 -19.08 -20.35
CA LYS A 85 -15.47 -20.04 -19.74
C LYS A 85 -14.96 -21.10 -20.72
N SER A 86 -15.53 -21.22 -21.93
CA SER A 86 -15.11 -22.18 -22.96
C SER A 86 -13.97 -21.68 -23.85
N ARG A 87 -13.55 -20.41 -23.70
CA ARG A 87 -12.38 -19.88 -24.42
C ARG A 87 -11.08 -20.54 -23.94
N HIS A 88 -10.64 -21.55 -24.68
CA HIS A 88 -9.34 -22.16 -24.49
C HIS A 88 -8.28 -21.38 -25.28
N LEU A 89 -7.57 -20.47 -24.59
CA LEU A 89 -6.33 -19.92 -25.13
C LEU A 89 -5.25 -21.00 -25.14
N PRO A 90 -4.42 -21.10 -26.19
CA PRO A 90 -3.27 -21.99 -26.17
C PRO A 90 -2.28 -21.52 -25.10
N LEU A 91 -1.90 -22.43 -24.20
CA LEU A 91 -0.87 -22.17 -23.21
C LEU A 91 0.51 -22.50 -23.78
N THR A 92 1.45 -21.58 -23.63
CA THR A 92 2.85 -21.75 -24.02
C THR A 92 3.67 -22.22 -22.82
N PRO A 93 4.55 -23.22 -22.95
CA PRO A 93 5.49 -23.59 -21.89
C PRO A 93 6.41 -22.43 -21.48
N LEU A 94 6.76 -22.33 -20.19
CA LEU A 94 7.58 -21.23 -19.65
C LEU A 94 9.00 -21.13 -20.28
N ASN A 95 9.54 -22.24 -20.78
CA ASN A 95 10.94 -22.33 -21.23
C ASN A 95 11.12 -22.18 -22.75
N GLN A 96 10.15 -21.58 -23.46
CA GLN A 96 10.19 -21.43 -24.92
C GLN A 96 10.25 -19.96 -25.33
N PRO A 97 11.44 -19.32 -25.31
CA PRO A 97 11.57 -17.94 -25.77
C PRO A 97 11.26 -17.86 -27.29
N PRO A 98 10.58 -16.80 -27.75
CA PRO A 98 10.30 -16.62 -29.16
C PRO A 98 11.58 -16.25 -29.94
N THR A 99 11.64 -16.65 -31.20
CA THR A 99 12.66 -16.16 -32.14
C THR A 99 12.07 -15.02 -32.95
N PHE A 100 12.65 -13.83 -32.85
CA PHE A 100 12.24 -12.69 -33.66
C PHE A 100 12.89 -12.76 -35.05
N THR A 101 12.08 -12.62 -36.09
CA THR A 101 12.49 -12.45 -37.49
C THR A 101 12.11 -11.06 -37.99
N SER A 102 12.58 -10.67 -39.17
CA SER A 102 12.18 -9.40 -39.81
C SER A 102 10.68 -9.28 -40.10
N GLU A 103 9.96 -10.41 -40.12
CA GLU A 103 8.51 -10.48 -40.34
C GLU A 103 7.71 -10.66 -39.04
N SER A 104 8.40 -10.85 -37.90
CA SER A 104 7.75 -11.04 -36.62
C SER A 104 7.18 -9.73 -36.08
N PRO A 105 6.03 -9.75 -35.36
CA PRO A 105 5.57 -8.61 -34.59
C PRO A 105 6.62 -8.18 -33.54
N ALA A 106 6.70 -6.87 -33.26
CA ALA A 106 7.61 -6.32 -32.25
C ALA A 106 7.26 -6.71 -30.80
N LEU A 107 6.11 -7.33 -30.58
CA LEU A 107 5.71 -7.91 -29.29
C LEU A 107 5.24 -9.35 -29.51
N CYS A 108 5.88 -10.27 -28.80
CA CYS A 108 5.35 -11.62 -28.62
C CYS A 108 4.75 -11.74 -27.21
N PHE A 109 3.45 -12.04 -27.14
CA PHE A 109 2.71 -12.27 -25.90
C PHE A 109 2.42 -13.76 -25.75
N GLN A 110 2.97 -14.37 -24.71
CA GLN A 110 2.79 -15.80 -24.42
C GLN A 110 1.96 -15.97 -23.14
N VAL A 111 0.88 -16.72 -23.19
CA VAL A 111 0.06 -17.05 -22.01
C VAL A 111 0.54 -18.38 -21.45
N HIS A 112 0.92 -18.45 -20.18
CA HIS A 112 1.47 -19.67 -19.57
C HIS A 112 0.48 -20.36 -18.62
N GLY A 113 -0.36 -19.57 -17.94
CA GLY A 113 -1.37 -20.09 -17.03
C GLY A 113 -2.52 -19.11 -16.85
N ILE A 114 -3.69 -19.66 -16.58
CA ILE A 114 -4.92 -18.91 -16.33
C ILE A 114 -5.59 -19.51 -15.10
N CYS A 115 -5.95 -18.70 -14.12
CA CYS A 115 -6.68 -19.11 -12.92
C CYS A 115 -7.90 -18.19 -12.76
N GLY A 116 -9.09 -18.71 -13.06
CA GLY A 116 -10.27 -17.86 -13.26
C GLY A 116 -10.06 -16.91 -14.44
N ARG A 117 -10.05 -15.60 -14.19
CA ARG A 117 -9.73 -14.57 -15.20
C ARG A 117 -8.30 -14.03 -15.07
N ALA A 118 -7.59 -14.34 -13.99
CA ALA A 118 -6.21 -13.92 -13.78
C ALA A 118 -5.27 -14.70 -14.71
N ARG A 119 -4.28 -14.02 -15.29
CA ARG A 119 -3.39 -14.60 -16.31
C ARG A 119 -1.92 -14.41 -15.93
N ALA A 120 -1.14 -15.47 -16.13
CA ALA A 120 0.31 -15.44 -16.04
C ALA A 120 0.89 -15.53 -17.45
N CYS A 121 1.41 -14.42 -17.96
CA CYS A 121 1.89 -14.30 -19.34
C CYS A 121 3.32 -13.76 -19.40
N THR A 122 3.99 -13.80 -20.54
CA THR A 122 5.29 -13.15 -20.72
C THR A 122 5.29 -12.32 -21.99
N LEU A 123 5.74 -11.07 -21.89
CA LEU A 123 5.98 -10.19 -23.02
C LEU A 123 7.46 -10.29 -23.41
N HIS A 124 7.70 -10.47 -24.71
CA HIS A 124 9.04 -10.44 -25.29
C HIS A 124 9.12 -9.32 -26.33
N PHE A 125 10.28 -8.67 -26.38
CA PHE A 125 10.58 -7.58 -27.31
C PHE A 125 11.87 -7.88 -28.09
N PRO A 126 12.01 -7.36 -29.32
CA PRO A 126 13.19 -7.61 -30.13
C PRO A 126 14.42 -6.83 -29.64
N ASN A 127 14.27 -5.82 -28.78
CA ASN A 127 15.31 -4.81 -28.53
C ASN A 127 16.36 -5.19 -27.46
N GLY A 128 16.54 -6.47 -27.18
CA GLY A 128 17.59 -6.98 -26.28
C GLY A 128 17.30 -6.86 -24.78
N GLY A 129 16.11 -6.42 -24.37
CA GLY A 129 15.69 -6.41 -22.97
C GLY A 129 15.26 -7.79 -22.44
N PRO A 130 15.15 -7.95 -21.11
CA PRO A 130 14.72 -9.21 -20.50
C PRO A 130 13.24 -9.50 -20.80
N PRO A 131 12.79 -10.77 -20.74
CA PRO A 131 11.37 -11.09 -20.77
C PRO A 131 10.62 -10.39 -19.63
N VAL A 132 9.37 -10.00 -19.87
CA VAL A 132 8.51 -9.31 -18.90
C VAL A 132 7.36 -10.24 -18.47
N PRO A 133 7.50 -10.97 -17.35
CA PRO A 133 6.43 -11.81 -16.82
C PRO A 133 5.30 -10.96 -16.22
N THR A 134 4.03 -11.35 -16.44
CA THR A 134 2.83 -10.69 -15.91
C THR A 134 2.08 -11.56 -14.88
N PRO A 135 1.25 -10.98 -13.98
CA PRO A 135 1.00 -9.55 -13.78
C PRO A 135 2.29 -8.78 -13.46
N ARG A 136 2.40 -7.52 -13.90
CA ARG A 136 3.61 -6.70 -13.75
C ARG A 136 3.27 -5.27 -13.36
N PHE A 137 3.96 -4.79 -12.33
CA PHE A 137 3.98 -3.38 -11.97
C PHE A 137 5.19 -2.68 -12.59
N MET A 138 5.00 -1.46 -13.10
CA MET A 138 6.01 -0.65 -13.77
C MET A 138 6.28 0.62 -12.95
N PRO A 139 7.42 0.73 -12.26
CA PRO A 139 7.77 1.96 -11.56
C PRO A 139 8.05 3.08 -12.57
N VAL A 140 7.79 4.32 -12.17
CA VAL A 140 7.84 5.49 -13.05
C VAL A 140 9.16 6.24 -12.96
N GLY A 141 9.91 6.26 -14.05
CA GLY A 141 11.10 7.06 -14.30
C GLY A 141 10.75 8.41 -14.95
N THR A 142 10.43 9.41 -14.13
CA THR A 142 9.90 10.71 -14.60
C THR A 142 10.84 11.48 -15.55
N LYS A 143 12.16 11.39 -15.39
CA LYS A 143 13.15 12.09 -16.24
C LYS A 143 14.26 11.15 -16.72
N GLY A 144 13.90 9.95 -17.16
CA GLY A 144 14.89 8.93 -17.52
C GLY A 144 15.63 8.38 -16.30
N THR A 145 15.02 8.44 -15.12
CA THR A 145 15.55 7.82 -13.90
C THR A 145 14.43 7.58 -12.91
N LEU A 146 14.45 6.43 -12.26
CA LEU A 146 13.65 6.17 -11.07
C LEU A 146 14.30 6.94 -9.91
N LYS A 147 13.56 7.85 -9.29
CA LYS A 147 14.11 8.75 -8.28
C LYS A 147 14.80 7.96 -7.16
N ALA A 148 16.07 8.30 -6.90
CA ALA A 148 16.93 7.68 -5.88
C ALA A 148 17.30 6.20 -6.15
N VAL A 149 17.20 5.71 -7.38
CA VAL A 149 17.57 4.33 -7.74
C VAL A 149 18.47 4.34 -8.98
N LEU A 150 19.60 3.62 -8.90
CA LEU A 150 20.53 3.42 -10.01
C LEU A 150 20.01 2.36 -11.01
N PRO A 151 20.39 2.43 -12.30
CA PRO A 151 19.97 1.45 -13.31
C PRO A 151 20.34 -0.01 -12.97
N SER A 152 21.48 -0.22 -12.30
CA SER A 152 21.89 -1.55 -11.82
C SER A 152 20.93 -2.07 -10.75
N GLU A 153 20.53 -1.22 -9.80
CA GLU A 153 19.62 -1.57 -8.71
C GLU A 153 18.22 -1.93 -9.22
N ILE A 154 17.78 -1.34 -10.34
CA ILE A 154 16.52 -1.73 -11.01
C ILE A 154 16.57 -3.21 -11.46
N SER A 155 17.73 -3.64 -11.97
CA SER A 155 17.94 -5.04 -12.39
C SER A 155 17.92 -5.97 -11.19
N ASP A 156 18.60 -5.57 -10.10
CA ASP A 156 18.69 -6.35 -8.86
C ASP A 156 17.32 -6.52 -8.17
N MET A 157 16.42 -5.56 -8.33
CA MET A 157 15.03 -5.64 -7.87
C MET A 157 14.12 -6.51 -8.75
N ASN A 158 14.64 -7.14 -9.80
CA ASN A 158 13.88 -7.93 -10.78
C ASN A 158 12.75 -7.12 -11.43
N CYS A 159 13.07 -5.90 -11.86
CA CYS A 159 12.16 -4.98 -12.54
C CYS A 159 12.48 -4.95 -14.06
N PRO A 160 11.87 -5.85 -14.87
CA PRO A 160 12.26 -6.04 -16.27
C PRO A 160 11.70 -4.97 -17.22
N ILE A 161 10.87 -4.06 -16.74
CA ILE A 161 10.30 -2.95 -17.50
C ILE A 161 9.97 -1.78 -16.57
N ILE A 162 10.18 -0.55 -17.05
CA ILE A 162 9.82 0.68 -16.32
C ILE A 162 9.07 1.65 -17.25
N LEU A 163 8.32 2.58 -16.66
CA LEU A 163 7.68 3.64 -17.41
C LEU A 163 8.60 4.87 -17.48
N ALA A 164 8.80 5.43 -18.66
CA ALA A 164 9.45 6.71 -18.89
C ALA A 164 8.42 7.76 -19.30
N ASN A 165 8.47 8.94 -18.68
CA ASN A 165 7.49 9.98 -18.96
C ASN A 165 7.88 10.83 -20.18
N THR A 166 7.07 10.80 -21.24
CA THR A 166 7.36 11.52 -22.48
C THR A 166 7.30 13.03 -22.30
N TYR A 167 6.34 13.55 -21.53
CA TYR A 167 6.19 14.98 -21.30
C TYR A 167 7.45 15.63 -20.73
N HIS A 168 7.98 15.06 -19.65
CA HIS A 168 9.17 15.59 -19.00
C HIS A 168 10.41 15.45 -19.87
N LEU A 169 10.57 14.31 -20.56
CA LEU A 169 11.70 14.06 -21.44
C LEU A 169 11.69 14.96 -22.68
N ALA A 170 10.52 15.20 -23.29
CA ALA A 170 10.35 16.07 -24.45
C ALA A 170 10.68 17.53 -24.15
N ILE A 171 10.43 17.99 -22.92
CA ILE A 171 10.76 19.37 -22.54
C ILE A 171 12.20 19.50 -22.04
N GLN A 172 12.64 18.59 -21.16
CA GLN A 172 13.98 18.66 -20.58
C GLN A 172 14.46 17.26 -20.16
N PRO A 173 15.52 16.72 -20.80
CA PRO A 173 16.51 17.44 -21.63
C PRO A 173 16.12 17.66 -23.11
N GLY A 174 15.02 17.08 -23.58
CA GLY A 174 14.60 17.09 -25.00
C GLY A 174 14.84 15.73 -25.65
N THR A 175 13.82 15.15 -26.31
CA THR A 175 13.92 13.81 -26.92
C THR A 175 14.86 13.79 -28.13
N GLU A 176 14.83 14.84 -28.95
CA GLU A 176 15.76 15.02 -30.07
C GLU A 176 17.22 15.01 -29.59
N LEU A 177 17.52 15.72 -28.49
CA LEU A 177 18.87 15.78 -27.91
C LEU A 177 19.31 14.43 -27.32
N ILE A 178 18.38 13.72 -26.67
CA ILE A 178 18.64 12.37 -26.15
C ILE A 178 18.98 11.43 -27.31
N ASP A 179 18.21 11.48 -28.40
CA ASP A 179 18.44 10.63 -29.56
C ASP A 179 19.75 10.99 -30.29
N GLU A 180 20.00 12.27 -30.55
CA GLU A 180 21.20 12.72 -31.28
C GLU A 180 22.50 12.40 -30.51
N ILE A 181 22.54 12.66 -29.21
CA ILE A 181 23.77 12.50 -28.41
C ILE A 181 23.96 11.05 -27.97
N PHE A 182 22.90 10.40 -27.52
CA PHE A 182 23.00 9.08 -26.90
C PHE A 182 22.49 7.96 -27.80
N GLY A 183 21.75 8.22 -28.87
CA GLY A 183 21.08 7.20 -29.67
C GLY A 183 19.89 6.56 -28.95
N GLY A 184 19.16 7.38 -28.20
CA GLY A 184 17.91 7.02 -27.52
C GLY A 184 18.01 6.95 -26.00
N LEU A 185 16.84 6.91 -25.35
CA LEU A 185 16.73 6.90 -23.90
C LEU A 185 17.41 5.69 -23.23
N PRO A 186 17.39 4.46 -23.78
CA PRO A 186 18.08 3.32 -23.17
C PRO A 186 19.55 3.58 -22.85
N LYS A 187 20.29 4.26 -23.76
CA LYS A 187 21.70 4.59 -23.56
C LYS A 187 21.87 5.75 -22.59
N PHE A 188 21.04 6.80 -22.69
CA PHE A 188 21.03 7.91 -21.72
C PHE A 188 20.81 7.43 -20.27
N MET A 189 19.91 6.45 -20.09
CA MET A 189 19.61 5.86 -18.78
C MET A 189 20.66 4.88 -18.27
N GLY A 190 21.70 4.55 -19.05
CA GLY A 190 22.65 3.50 -18.69
C GLY A 190 22.02 2.09 -18.59
N SER A 191 20.92 1.86 -19.32
CA SER A 191 20.24 0.56 -19.35
C SER A 191 20.90 -0.43 -20.31
N VAL A 192 21.67 0.05 -21.29
CA VAL A 192 22.44 -0.80 -22.21
C VAL A 192 23.66 -1.37 -21.49
N MET A 193 23.82 -2.68 -21.54
CA MET A 193 24.96 -3.37 -20.93
C MET A 193 26.24 -3.15 -21.75
N PRO A 194 27.42 -3.07 -21.12
CA PRO A 194 28.69 -3.11 -21.85
C PRO A 194 28.79 -4.40 -22.66
N GLU A 195 29.29 -4.32 -23.90
CA GLU A 195 29.61 -5.50 -24.70
C GLU A 195 30.79 -6.26 -24.07
N ASP A 196 30.68 -7.59 -23.99
CA ASP A 196 31.82 -8.43 -23.60
C ASP A 196 32.88 -8.37 -24.72
N ASN A 197 34.10 -7.95 -24.38
CA ASN A 197 35.20 -7.79 -25.35
C ASN A 197 35.72 -9.15 -25.86
N SER A 198 35.21 -10.28 -25.39
CA SER A 198 35.57 -11.63 -25.86
C SER A 198 35.10 -11.94 -27.30
N ASP A 199 34.08 -11.24 -27.81
CA ASP A 199 33.40 -11.60 -29.07
C ASP A 199 33.77 -10.70 -30.28
N LYS A 200 34.86 -9.93 -30.19
CA LYS A 200 35.33 -9.05 -31.28
C LYS A 200 35.77 -9.77 -32.56
N ALA A 201 35.86 -11.10 -32.56
CA ALA A 201 36.29 -11.87 -33.73
C ALA A 201 35.21 -12.05 -34.82
N ALA A 202 33.93 -11.75 -34.52
CA ALA A 202 32.86 -11.83 -35.50
C ALA A 202 32.34 -10.43 -35.82
N ASN A 203 32.93 -9.80 -36.84
CA ASN A 203 32.34 -8.64 -37.52
C ASN A 203 31.07 -9.10 -38.26
N LYS A 204 29.99 -9.37 -37.51
CA LYS A 204 28.63 -9.73 -37.94
C LYS A 204 27.80 -10.02 -36.68
N SER A 205 26.90 -9.12 -36.28
CA SER A 205 25.75 -9.57 -35.50
C SER A 205 24.56 -8.64 -35.71
N SER A 206 23.53 -9.17 -36.36
CA SER A 206 22.17 -8.63 -36.44
C SER A 206 21.42 -8.70 -35.08
N VAL A 207 22.14 -8.87 -33.97
CA VAL A 207 21.59 -9.02 -32.62
C VAL A 207 21.71 -7.68 -31.88
N PRO A 208 20.61 -7.13 -31.35
CA PRO A 208 20.63 -5.85 -30.64
C PRO A 208 21.37 -5.95 -29.31
N PRO A 209 21.95 -4.82 -28.82
CA PRO A 209 22.70 -4.81 -27.58
C PRO A 209 21.79 -5.14 -26.38
N LYS A 210 22.32 -5.94 -25.44
CA LYS A 210 21.56 -6.39 -24.27
C LYS A 210 21.19 -5.21 -23.37
N ARG A 211 19.94 -5.14 -22.94
CA ARG A 211 19.42 -4.12 -22.01
C ARG A 211 19.13 -4.73 -20.64
N ARG A 212 19.26 -3.92 -19.59
CA ARG A 212 18.92 -4.25 -18.20
C ARG A 212 17.42 -4.38 -17.97
N PHE A 213 16.64 -3.56 -18.66
CA PHE A 213 15.18 -3.50 -18.58
C PHE A 213 14.62 -2.91 -19.89
N ASN A 214 13.34 -3.19 -20.14
CA ASN A 214 12.54 -2.60 -21.21
C ASN A 214 11.92 -1.27 -20.78
N LEU A 215 11.39 -0.52 -21.73
CA LEU A 215 10.75 0.77 -21.50
C LEU A 215 9.32 0.78 -22.05
N LEU A 216 8.42 1.36 -21.27
CA LEU A 216 7.13 1.87 -21.74
C LEU A 216 7.15 3.40 -21.66
N THR A 217 6.62 4.11 -22.64
CA THR A 217 6.44 5.57 -22.56
C THR A 217 4.97 5.96 -22.63
N ASP A 218 4.53 6.84 -21.73
CA ASP A 218 3.21 7.47 -21.87
C ASP A 218 3.18 8.49 -23.03
N SER A 219 2.01 9.02 -23.36
CA SER A 219 1.88 9.98 -24.47
C SER A 219 2.32 11.41 -24.11
N GLY A 220 2.43 11.71 -22.81
CA GLY A 220 2.66 13.03 -22.24
C GLY A 220 1.42 13.93 -22.15
N GLY A 221 0.28 13.53 -22.73
CA GLY A 221 -0.94 14.35 -22.76
C GLY A 221 -1.55 14.59 -21.38
N PHE A 222 -1.61 13.55 -20.53
CA PHE A 222 -2.22 13.65 -19.20
C PHE A 222 -1.51 14.66 -18.28
N GLN A 223 -0.18 14.72 -18.33
CA GLN A 223 0.62 15.65 -17.53
C GLN A 223 0.38 17.10 -17.99
N MET A 224 0.15 17.32 -19.28
CA MET A 224 -0.17 18.64 -19.81
C MET A 224 -1.51 19.16 -19.29
N VAL A 225 -2.55 18.31 -19.26
CA VAL A 225 -3.87 18.73 -18.74
C VAL A 225 -3.93 18.82 -17.22
N SER A 226 -3.16 18.00 -16.49
CA SER A 226 -3.18 18.00 -15.02
C SER A 226 -2.25 19.03 -14.37
N LEU A 227 -1.19 19.48 -15.05
CA LEU A 227 -0.21 20.43 -14.50
C LEU A 227 -0.35 21.86 -15.05
N ALA A 228 -1.01 22.08 -16.19
CA ALA A 228 -1.21 23.42 -16.76
C ALA A 228 -2.64 23.92 -16.52
N ALA A 229 -2.79 24.93 -15.64
CA ALA A 229 -4.05 25.63 -15.39
C ALA A 229 -4.64 26.31 -16.65
N LEU A 230 -3.88 26.39 -17.74
CA LEU A 230 -4.22 27.02 -19.01
C LEU A 230 -4.16 26.03 -20.19
N SER A 231 -4.53 24.76 -19.96
CA SER A 231 -4.61 23.77 -21.04
C SER A 231 -5.95 23.83 -21.80
N GLN A 232 -5.89 23.74 -23.13
CA GLN A 232 -7.07 23.66 -24.00
C GLN A 232 -6.92 22.50 -24.97
N VAL A 233 -7.90 21.59 -25.00
CA VAL A 233 -7.91 20.46 -25.93
C VAL A 233 -8.72 20.82 -27.17
N THR A 234 -8.12 20.66 -28.34
CA THR A 234 -8.75 20.88 -29.66
C THR A 234 -8.62 19.64 -30.51
N GLU A 235 -9.25 19.57 -31.69
CA GLU A 235 -9.04 18.42 -32.58
C GLU A 235 -7.57 18.31 -33.05
N LYS A 236 -6.85 19.42 -33.14
CA LYS A 236 -5.44 19.44 -33.56
C LYS A 236 -4.51 18.78 -32.54
N GLY A 237 -4.79 18.94 -31.26
CA GLY A 237 -3.93 18.48 -30.16
C GLY A 237 -4.23 19.20 -28.84
N VAL A 238 -3.34 19.03 -27.88
CA VAL A 238 -3.39 19.68 -26.56
C VAL A 238 -2.56 20.96 -26.60
N LEU A 239 -3.21 22.12 -26.40
CA LEU A 239 -2.56 23.40 -26.18
C LEU A 239 -2.27 23.55 -24.69
N PHE A 240 -1.06 23.96 -24.34
CA PHE A 240 -0.65 24.18 -22.96
C PHE A 240 0.50 25.19 -22.91
N GLU A 241 0.76 25.74 -21.73
CA GLU A 241 1.89 26.61 -21.49
C GLU A 241 3.07 25.79 -20.94
N SER A 242 4.26 25.96 -21.51
CA SER A 242 5.47 25.34 -20.99
C SER A 242 5.70 25.79 -19.54
N PRO A 243 5.78 24.88 -18.55
CA PRO A 243 6.01 25.27 -17.16
C PRO A 243 7.42 25.85 -16.91
N TYR A 244 8.32 25.73 -17.90
CA TYR A 244 9.69 26.22 -17.82
C TYR A 244 9.88 27.56 -18.51
N THR A 245 9.22 27.76 -19.66
CA THR A 245 9.45 28.96 -20.49
C THR A 245 8.25 29.90 -20.55
N GLY A 246 7.08 29.47 -20.09
CA GLY A 246 5.83 30.23 -20.20
C GLY A 246 5.30 30.38 -21.63
N LYS A 247 5.91 29.70 -22.61
CA LYS A 247 5.49 29.80 -24.02
C LYS A 247 4.35 28.82 -24.33
N PRO A 248 3.36 29.21 -25.15
CA PRO A 248 2.33 28.30 -25.62
C PRO A 248 2.96 27.21 -26.50
N MET A 249 2.54 25.98 -26.26
CA MET A 249 2.96 24.77 -26.96
C MET A 249 1.72 23.99 -27.41
N LEU A 250 1.82 23.34 -28.57
CA LEU A 250 0.79 22.45 -29.10
C LEU A 250 1.40 21.04 -29.19
N LEU A 251 0.88 20.09 -28.42
CA LEU A 251 1.20 18.68 -28.58
C LEU A 251 0.15 18.00 -29.46
N LYS A 252 0.55 17.60 -30.67
CA LYS A 252 -0.29 16.79 -31.55
C LYS A 252 -0.01 15.29 -31.34
N PRO A 253 -0.94 14.40 -31.72
CA PRO A 253 -0.68 12.97 -31.87
C PRO A 253 0.61 12.65 -32.62
N GLU A 254 0.89 13.35 -33.73
CA GLU A 254 2.10 13.14 -34.52
C GLU A 254 3.38 13.52 -33.74
N ASP A 255 3.34 14.64 -33.02
CA ASP A 255 4.47 15.11 -32.21
C ASP A 255 4.75 14.14 -31.04
N SER A 256 3.70 13.65 -30.38
CA SER A 256 3.80 12.66 -29.30
C SER A 256 4.42 11.36 -29.80
N ILE A 257 4.00 10.84 -30.96
CA ILE A 257 4.55 9.61 -31.52
C ILE A 257 6.00 9.79 -31.99
N ARG A 258 6.34 10.95 -32.56
CA ARG A 258 7.73 11.28 -32.92
C ARG A 258 8.63 11.24 -31.68
N CYS A 259 8.26 11.94 -30.61
CA CYS A 259 9.02 11.92 -29.36
C CYS A 259 9.19 10.51 -28.79
N GLN A 260 8.15 9.67 -28.86
CA GLN A 260 8.22 8.28 -28.40
C GLN A 260 9.07 7.38 -29.33
N ASN A 261 9.13 7.68 -30.63
CA ASN A 261 10.03 7.00 -31.57
C ASN A 261 11.49 7.35 -31.26
N GLU A 262 11.80 8.62 -31.00
CA GLU A 262 13.13 9.12 -30.57
C GLU A 262 13.55 8.54 -29.21
N ILE A 263 12.61 8.38 -28.27
CA ILE A 263 12.90 7.75 -26.97
C ILE A 263 13.37 6.29 -27.15
N GLY A 264 12.85 5.58 -28.16
CA GLY A 264 13.20 4.19 -28.43
C GLY A 264 12.66 3.19 -27.40
N ALA A 265 11.46 3.46 -26.86
CA ALA A 265 10.77 2.57 -25.93
C ALA A 265 10.16 1.33 -26.62
N ASP A 266 9.98 0.24 -25.88
CA ASP A 266 9.44 -1.02 -26.39
C ASP A 266 7.91 -0.99 -26.52
N ILE A 267 7.24 -0.28 -25.61
CA ILE A 267 5.80 0.04 -25.67
C ILE A 267 5.64 1.56 -25.70
N ILE A 268 4.80 2.04 -26.62
CA ILE A 268 4.46 3.47 -26.75
C ILE A 268 2.94 3.63 -26.65
N MET A 269 2.49 4.75 -26.06
CA MET A 269 1.07 4.99 -25.83
C MET A 269 0.53 6.04 -26.81
N GLN A 270 -0.70 5.85 -27.30
CA GLN A 270 -1.37 6.88 -28.11
C GLN A 270 -1.54 8.18 -27.31
N LEU A 271 -1.55 9.32 -27.98
CA LEU A 271 -2.12 10.54 -27.39
C LEU A 271 -3.64 10.42 -27.36
N ASP A 272 -4.23 10.66 -26.20
CA ASP A 272 -5.67 10.57 -25.94
C ASP A 272 -6.22 11.86 -25.33
N ASP A 273 -7.54 12.02 -25.43
CA ASP A 273 -8.24 13.17 -24.87
C ASP A 273 -8.80 12.81 -23.49
N VAL A 274 -8.03 13.14 -22.45
CA VAL A 274 -8.38 12.80 -21.06
C VAL A 274 -9.32 13.84 -20.46
N VAL A 275 -10.37 13.34 -19.82
CA VAL A 275 -11.31 14.12 -19.00
C VAL A 275 -11.28 13.53 -17.60
N SER A 276 -11.33 14.39 -16.58
CA SER A 276 -11.43 13.95 -15.18
C SER A 276 -12.64 13.03 -15.00
N SER A 277 -12.46 11.89 -14.32
CA SER A 277 -13.54 10.92 -14.07
C SER A 277 -14.68 11.49 -13.24
N VAL A 278 -14.43 12.56 -12.47
CA VAL A 278 -15.44 13.27 -11.67
C VAL A 278 -16.04 14.49 -12.36
N ALA A 279 -15.71 14.73 -13.63
CA ALA A 279 -16.38 15.77 -14.41
C ALA A 279 -17.85 15.41 -14.65
N THR A 280 -18.71 16.41 -14.77
CA THR A 280 -20.17 16.23 -14.93
C THR A 280 -20.67 16.61 -16.32
N ASP A 281 -19.78 16.75 -17.29
CA ASP A 281 -20.12 17.16 -18.66
C ASP A 281 -20.09 15.94 -19.61
N ASP A 282 -21.26 15.32 -19.79
CA ASP A 282 -21.45 14.16 -20.65
C ASP A 282 -21.06 14.44 -22.11
N ASN A 283 -21.33 15.65 -22.60
CA ASN A 283 -20.94 16.04 -23.96
C ASN A 283 -19.42 16.09 -24.09
N ARG A 284 -18.72 16.60 -23.07
CA ARG A 284 -17.26 16.62 -23.04
C ARG A 284 -16.65 15.22 -23.05
N PHE A 285 -17.25 14.26 -22.33
CA PHE A 285 -16.82 12.86 -22.36
C PHE A 285 -17.06 12.20 -23.72
N LYS A 286 -18.21 12.46 -24.35
CA LYS A 286 -18.51 11.97 -25.69
C LYS A 286 -17.51 12.50 -26.72
N ILE A 287 -17.23 13.80 -26.69
CA ILE A 287 -16.21 14.44 -27.53
C ILE A 287 -14.84 13.80 -27.30
N ALA A 288 -14.42 13.62 -26.05
CA ALA A 288 -13.13 13.01 -25.70
C ALA A 288 -13.02 11.58 -26.23
N THR A 289 -14.07 10.79 -26.07
CA THR A 289 -14.10 9.39 -26.47
C THR A 289 -13.92 9.26 -27.98
N PHE A 290 -14.65 10.04 -28.77
CA PHE A 290 -14.55 9.98 -30.23
C PHE A 290 -13.29 10.66 -30.77
N ARG A 291 -12.81 11.75 -30.12
CA ARG A 291 -11.52 12.35 -30.44
C ARG A 291 -10.38 11.38 -30.19
N THR A 292 -10.42 10.63 -29.10
CA THR A 292 -9.43 9.59 -28.79
C THR A 292 -9.34 8.54 -29.90
N LEU A 293 -10.48 8.10 -30.46
CA LEU A 293 -10.48 7.18 -31.60
C LEU A 293 -9.84 7.80 -32.86
N ARG A 294 -10.16 9.06 -33.18
CA ARG A 294 -9.55 9.76 -34.34
C ARG A 294 -8.06 10.03 -34.13
N TRP A 295 -7.65 10.34 -32.91
CA TRP A 295 -6.25 10.55 -32.54
C TRP A 295 -5.45 9.26 -32.59
N TYR A 296 -6.05 8.12 -32.29
CA TYR A 296 -5.40 6.82 -32.51
C TYR A 296 -5.01 6.63 -33.98
N ASP A 297 -5.92 6.91 -34.93
CA ASP A 297 -5.61 6.79 -36.36
C ASP A 297 -4.44 7.69 -36.77
N ARG A 298 -4.38 8.90 -36.20
CA ARG A 298 -3.23 9.81 -36.38
C ARG A 298 -1.94 9.25 -35.78
N CYS A 299 -2.02 8.64 -34.60
CA CYS A 299 -0.87 8.00 -33.96
C CYS A 299 -0.33 6.84 -34.80
N VAL A 300 -1.20 5.95 -35.29
CA VAL A 300 -0.81 4.84 -36.17
C VAL A 300 -0.12 5.36 -37.43
N ASN A 301 -0.65 6.43 -38.03
CA ASN A 301 -0.07 7.05 -39.22
C ASN A 301 1.31 7.67 -38.99
N ALA A 302 1.54 8.19 -37.79
CA ALA A 302 2.81 8.84 -37.42
C ALA A 302 3.87 7.83 -36.99
N HIS A 303 3.49 6.60 -36.65
CA HIS A 303 4.39 5.62 -36.08
C HIS A 303 5.26 4.96 -37.14
N GLN A 304 6.58 5.20 -37.07
CA GLN A 304 7.54 4.74 -38.08
C GLN A 304 8.34 3.50 -37.65
N CYS A 305 8.32 3.17 -36.37
CA CYS A 305 9.21 2.15 -35.77
C CYS A 305 8.46 0.87 -35.34
N SER A 306 7.44 0.45 -36.07
CA SER A 306 6.55 -0.65 -35.68
C SER A 306 7.17 -2.06 -35.65
N HIS A 307 8.37 -2.20 -36.19
CA HIS A 307 9.19 -3.41 -36.09
C HIS A 307 9.98 -3.48 -34.77
N GLN A 308 10.02 -2.40 -33.99
CA GLN A 308 10.74 -2.31 -32.71
C GLN A 308 9.86 -1.83 -31.54
N GLN A 309 8.80 -1.08 -31.81
CA GLN A 309 7.93 -0.51 -30.77
C GLN A 309 6.48 -0.92 -30.97
N ASN A 310 5.72 -0.91 -29.88
CA ASN A 310 4.35 -1.42 -29.84
C ASN A 310 3.38 -0.32 -29.38
N LEU A 311 2.55 0.19 -30.29
CA LEU A 311 1.57 1.25 -30.00
C LEU A 311 0.30 0.71 -29.36
N PHE A 312 0.03 1.10 -28.12
CA PHE A 312 -1.18 0.71 -27.39
C PHE A 312 -2.24 1.84 -27.48
N PRO A 313 -3.46 1.55 -27.96
CA PRO A 313 -4.60 2.42 -27.74
C PRO A 313 -5.00 2.48 -26.26
N ILE A 314 -5.61 3.59 -25.87
CA ILE A 314 -6.11 3.84 -24.52
C ILE A 314 -7.63 3.92 -24.59
N MET A 315 -8.30 2.96 -23.96
CA MET A 315 -9.75 2.96 -23.79
C MET A 315 -10.16 4.13 -22.91
N GLN A 316 -10.99 5.01 -23.46
CA GLN A 316 -11.66 6.12 -22.77
C GLN A 316 -13.17 5.86 -22.69
N GLY A 317 -13.92 6.79 -22.10
CA GLY A 317 -15.38 6.68 -21.98
C GLY A 317 -15.94 6.96 -20.59
N ALA A 318 -15.23 7.75 -19.77
CA ALA A 318 -15.67 8.10 -18.42
C ALA A 318 -15.93 6.86 -17.54
N LEU A 319 -17.02 6.85 -16.78
CA LEU A 319 -17.49 5.72 -15.97
C LEU A 319 -18.67 4.98 -16.64
N ASP A 320 -19.01 5.34 -17.88
CA ASP A 320 -20.20 4.83 -18.58
C ASP A 320 -19.96 3.45 -19.20
N VAL A 321 -20.30 2.42 -18.43
CA VAL A 321 -20.28 1.00 -18.80
C VAL A 321 -21.66 0.46 -19.18
N SER A 322 -22.66 1.34 -19.34
CA SER A 322 -24.01 0.94 -19.74
C SER A 322 -24.03 0.36 -21.15
N GLN A 323 -25.10 -0.36 -21.50
CA GLN A 323 -25.24 -0.90 -22.86
C GLN A 323 -25.31 0.24 -23.89
N GLY A 324 -24.40 0.23 -24.86
CA GLY A 324 -24.23 1.33 -25.82
C GLY A 324 -23.57 2.57 -25.22
N GLY A 325 -23.04 2.47 -24.00
CA GLY A 325 -22.32 3.52 -23.29
C GLY A 325 -20.92 3.79 -23.86
N LEU A 326 -20.30 4.89 -23.44
CA LEU A 326 -19.07 5.40 -24.04
C LEU A 326 -17.89 4.41 -23.97
N ARG A 327 -17.77 3.62 -22.90
CA ARG A 327 -16.72 2.59 -22.78
C ARG A 327 -16.88 1.50 -23.84
N GLU A 328 -18.11 1.01 -24.04
CA GLU A 328 -18.43 0.00 -25.05
C GLU A 328 -18.17 0.53 -26.47
N LEU A 329 -18.59 1.77 -26.75
CA LEU A 329 -18.38 2.43 -28.04
C LEU A 329 -16.90 2.64 -28.35
N CYS A 330 -16.11 3.07 -27.37
CA CYS A 330 -14.67 3.24 -27.52
C CYS A 330 -14.00 1.91 -27.87
N LEU A 331 -14.34 0.86 -27.12
CA LEU A 331 -13.80 -0.48 -27.35
C LEU A 331 -14.20 -1.06 -28.70
N ALA A 332 -15.46 -0.89 -29.11
CA ALA A 332 -15.93 -1.27 -30.45
C ALA A 332 -15.12 -0.57 -31.55
N GLY A 333 -14.80 0.71 -31.36
CA GLY A 333 -13.95 1.48 -32.26
C GLY A 333 -12.55 0.88 -32.43
N PHE A 334 -11.91 0.44 -31.36
CA PHE A 334 -10.59 -0.21 -31.46
C PHE A 334 -10.66 -1.63 -32.03
N LYS A 335 -11.66 -2.43 -31.64
CA LYS A 335 -11.88 -3.77 -32.20
C LYS A 335 -12.10 -3.72 -33.71
N HIS A 336 -12.89 -2.77 -34.18
CA HIS A 336 -13.11 -2.59 -35.61
C HIS A 336 -11.80 -2.36 -36.36
N ARG A 337 -10.94 -1.46 -35.86
CA ARG A 337 -9.62 -1.19 -36.46
C ARG A 337 -8.73 -2.43 -36.48
N ASP A 338 -8.76 -3.19 -35.41
CA ASP A 338 -8.02 -4.43 -35.29
C ASP A 338 -8.50 -5.53 -36.26
N GLU A 339 -9.83 -5.68 -36.41
CA GLU A 339 -10.42 -6.62 -37.37
C GLU A 339 -10.11 -6.22 -38.82
N GLN A 340 -10.07 -4.92 -39.14
CA GLN A 340 -9.64 -4.44 -40.45
C GLN A 340 -8.17 -4.78 -40.72
N ALA A 341 -7.30 -4.59 -39.72
CA ALA A 341 -5.90 -4.98 -39.82
C ALA A 341 -5.73 -6.49 -40.05
N GLN A 342 -6.50 -7.33 -39.33
CA GLN A 342 -6.47 -8.78 -39.49
C GLN A 342 -6.92 -9.24 -40.89
N LYS A 343 -7.98 -8.63 -41.44
CA LYS A 343 -8.46 -8.96 -42.78
C LYS A 343 -7.40 -8.68 -43.85
N HIS A 344 -6.68 -7.56 -43.74
CA HIS A 344 -5.60 -7.20 -44.66
C HIS A 344 -4.46 -8.24 -44.66
N VAL A 345 -4.07 -8.72 -43.47
CA VAL A 345 -3.04 -9.78 -43.33
C VAL A 345 -3.50 -11.09 -44.00
N ASN A 346 -4.77 -11.48 -43.78
CA ASN A 346 -5.29 -12.76 -44.28
C ASN A 346 -5.50 -12.79 -45.81
N THR A 347 -5.76 -11.64 -46.47
CA THR A 347 -5.97 -11.57 -47.92
C THR A 347 -4.69 -11.30 -48.73
N GLY A 348 -3.50 -11.36 -48.10
CA GLY A 348 -2.24 -11.12 -48.79
C GLY A 348 -2.10 -9.72 -49.39
N GLY A 349 -2.83 -8.73 -48.84
CA GLY A 349 -2.80 -7.35 -49.31
C GLY A 349 -3.75 -7.03 -50.49
N GLU A 350 -4.58 -7.97 -50.96
CA GLU A 350 -5.61 -7.66 -51.96
C GLU A 350 -6.83 -6.99 -51.30
N GLY A 351 -6.99 -5.68 -51.58
CA GLY A 351 -8.11 -4.84 -51.11
C GLY A 351 -7.68 -3.40 -50.84
N SER A 352 -8.58 -2.44 -51.07
CA SER A 352 -8.40 -1.00 -50.82
C SER A 352 -8.49 -0.63 -49.33
N VAL A 353 -7.83 -1.40 -48.46
CA VAL A 353 -7.59 -0.98 -47.07
C VAL A 353 -6.50 0.10 -47.15
N PRO A 354 -6.71 1.32 -46.60
CA PRO A 354 -5.66 2.33 -46.58
C PRO A 354 -4.39 1.72 -46.00
N SER A 355 -3.22 2.05 -46.57
CA SER A 355 -1.91 1.49 -46.20
C SER A 355 -1.45 1.73 -44.74
N LYS A 356 -2.38 2.18 -43.89
CA LYS A 356 -2.22 2.96 -42.67
C LYS A 356 -2.87 2.30 -41.45
N LEU A 357 -3.46 1.12 -41.60
CA LEU A 357 -4.04 0.28 -40.53
C LEU A 357 -3.65 -1.20 -40.70
N GLN A 358 -2.45 -1.47 -41.20
CA GLN A 358 -2.05 -2.80 -41.68
C GLN A 358 -1.57 -3.77 -40.57
N GLN A 359 -1.52 -3.33 -39.32
CA GLN A 359 -0.96 -4.12 -38.21
C GLN A 359 -1.99 -4.32 -37.10
N ARG A 360 -2.07 -5.56 -36.60
CA ARG A 360 -2.86 -5.92 -35.42
C ARG A 360 -2.45 -5.02 -34.24
N ILE A 361 -3.43 -4.67 -33.42
CA ILE A 361 -3.18 -3.91 -32.19
C ILE A 361 -2.38 -4.79 -31.21
N PRO A 362 -1.18 -4.40 -30.76
CA PRO A 362 -0.30 -5.29 -29.98
C PRO A 362 -0.77 -5.47 -28.53
N GLY A 363 -1.51 -4.51 -27.97
CA GLY A 363 -2.07 -4.56 -26.61
C GLY A 363 -2.98 -3.36 -26.35
N PHE A 364 -3.67 -3.34 -25.20
CA PHE A 364 -4.66 -2.31 -24.91
C PHE A 364 -4.47 -1.72 -23.51
N ALA A 365 -4.60 -0.41 -23.40
CA ALA A 365 -4.67 0.30 -22.13
C ALA A 365 -6.10 0.63 -21.72
N ILE A 366 -6.30 0.71 -20.40
CA ILE A 366 -7.52 1.18 -19.75
C ILE A 366 -7.16 2.51 -19.07
N GLY A 367 -7.66 3.63 -19.62
CA GLY A 367 -7.38 4.98 -19.15
C GLY A 367 -8.61 5.70 -18.57
N GLY A 368 -8.39 6.90 -18.04
CA GLY A 368 -9.46 7.73 -17.46
C GLY A 368 -9.99 7.21 -16.12
N LEU A 369 -9.16 6.48 -15.38
CA LEU A 369 -9.42 5.96 -14.03
C LEU A 369 -8.33 6.46 -13.06
N ALA A 370 -8.48 6.17 -11.76
CA ALA A 370 -7.66 6.66 -10.66
C ALA A 370 -7.63 8.19 -10.55
N GLY A 371 -8.73 8.85 -10.96
CA GLY A 371 -8.89 10.30 -11.03
C GLY A 371 -9.75 10.92 -9.91
N GLY A 372 -10.28 10.09 -9.01
CA GLY A 372 -11.12 10.50 -7.88
C GLY A 372 -12.54 9.90 -7.88
N GLU A 373 -12.84 9.01 -8.83
CA GLU A 373 -14.08 8.25 -8.88
C GLU A 373 -14.25 7.32 -7.66
N SER A 374 -15.49 6.87 -7.43
CA SER A 374 -15.77 5.86 -6.41
C SER A 374 -15.09 4.53 -6.73
N LYS A 375 -14.79 3.72 -5.71
CA LYS A 375 -14.17 2.41 -5.93
C LYS A 375 -15.12 1.45 -6.64
N GLU A 376 -16.41 1.60 -6.41
CA GLU A 376 -17.50 0.87 -7.05
C GLU A 376 -17.49 1.09 -8.57
N GLU A 377 -17.49 2.34 -9.03
CA GLU A 377 -17.43 2.67 -10.46
C GLU A 377 -16.08 2.27 -11.07
N PHE A 378 -14.98 2.48 -10.33
CA PHE A 378 -13.63 2.11 -10.76
C PHE A 378 -13.55 0.63 -11.16
N TRP A 379 -13.92 -0.29 -10.26
CA TRP A 379 -13.76 -1.71 -10.54
C TRP A 379 -14.74 -2.19 -11.61
N MET A 380 -15.93 -1.58 -11.71
CA MET A 380 -16.90 -1.88 -12.77
C MET A 380 -16.37 -1.55 -14.17
N VAL A 381 -15.66 -0.42 -14.33
CA VAL A 381 -15.01 -0.08 -15.61
C VAL A 381 -13.89 -1.08 -15.94
N VAL A 382 -13.08 -1.46 -14.95
CA VAL A 382 -12.00 -2.46 -15.12
C VAL A 382 -12.59 -3.81 -15.53
N ASP A 383 -13.64 -4.25 -14.85
CA ASP A 383 -14.35 -5.49 -15.12
C ASP A 383 -14.94 -5.51 -16.54
N HIS A 384 -15.65 -4.43 -16.91
CA HIS A 384 -16.20 -4.24 -18.25
C HIS A 384 -15.11 -4.32 -19.32
N ALA A 385 -14.01 -3.58 -19.16
CA ALA A 385 -12.91 -3.59 -20.13
C ALA A 385 -12.31 -5.00 -20.29
N CYS A 386 -11.99 -5.67 -19.18
CA CYS A 386 -11.32 -6.97 -19.22
C CYS A 386 -12.20 -8.10 -19.76
N ARG A 387 -13.53 -8.04 -19.63
CA ARG A 387 -14.45 -9.01 -20.25
C ARG A 387 -14.47 -8.90 -21.77
N HIS A 388 -14.26 -7.70 -22.30
CA HIS A 388 -14.46 -7.42 -23.72
C HIS A 388 -13.15 -7.27 -24.50
N LEU A 389 -12.02 -7.03 -23.85
CA LEU A 389 -10.71 -6.97 -24.50
C LEU A 389 -10.21 -8.35 -24.94
N PRO A 390 -9.51 -8.46 -26.09
CA PRO A 390 -8.96 -9.73 -26.57
C PRO A 390 -8.10 -10.46 -25.52
N ASP A 391 -8.26 -11.78 -25.44
CA ASP A 391 -7.56 -12.63 -24.49
C ASP A 391 -6.12 -12.96 -24.96
N ASP A 392 -5.80 -12.80 -26.24
CA ASP A 392 -4.48 -13.09 -26.83
C ASP A 392 -3.50 -11.90 -26.72
N ARG A 393 -3.84 -10.87 -25.93
CA ARG A 393 -3.07 -9.62 -25.81
C ARG A 393 -3.01 -9.10 -24.38
N PRO A 394 -2.01 -8.27 -24.04
CA PRO A 394 -1.89 -7.66 -22.73
C PRO A 394 -2.92 -6.53 -22.53
N ARG A 395 -3.31 -6.37 -21.26
CA ARG A 395 -4.26 -5.38 -20.73
C ARG A 395 -3.53 -4.56 -19.68
N TYR A 396 -3.37 -3.27 -19.96
CA TYR A 396 -2.63 -2.33 -19.15
C TYR A 396 -3.57 -1.36 -18.44
N LEU A 397 -3.66 -1.45 -17.11
CA LEU A 397 -4.43 -0.52 -16.29
C LEU A 397 -3.54 0.63 -15.81
N MET A 398 -3.80 1.83 -16.33
CA MET A 398 -2.92 2.98 -16.14
C MET A 398 -3.16 3.66 -14.79
N GLY A 399 -2.08 4.07 -14.10
CA GLY A 399 -2.11 4.92 -12.91
C GLY A 399 -2.47 4.22 -11.59
N VAL A 400 -2.63 2.89 -11.59
CA VAL A 400 -3.04 2.11 -10.41
C VAL A 400 -1.83 1.49 -9.71
N GLY A 401 -1.67 1.77 -8.41
CA GLY A 401 -0.48 1.36 -7.66
C GLY A 401 -0.68 0.96 -6.21
N TYR A 402 -1.92 0.96 -5.70
CA TYR A 402 -2.19 0.47 -4.36
C TYR A 402 -2.20 -1.08 -4.37
N PRO A 403 -1.46 -1.77 -3.48
CA PRO A 403 -1.34 -3.24 -3.49
C PRO A 403 -2.67 -3.99 -3.60
N LEU A 404 -3.68 -3.58 -2.84
CA LEU A 404 -5.02 -4.18 -2.88
C LEU A 404 -5.68 -4.06 -4.27
N ASP A 405 -5.53 -2.90 -4.92
CA ASP A 405 -6.08 -2.67 -6.26
C ASP A 405 -5.44 -3.60 -7.29
N LEU A 406 -4.12 -3.84 -7.19
CA LEU A 406 -3.42 -4.77 -8.08
C LEU A 406 -3.96 -6.19 -7.94
N VAL A 407 -4.12 -6.67 -6.70
CA VAL A 407 -4.67 -8.00 -6.41
C VAL A 407 -6.08 -8.15 -6.97
N VAL A 408 -6.96 -7.18 -6.74
CA VAL A 408 -8.35 -7.22 -7.24
C VAL A 408 -8.40 -7.10 -8.77
N CYS A 409 -7.67 -6.15 -9.37
CA CYS A 409 -7.71 -5.94 -10.81
C CYS A 409 -7.06 -7.09 -11.59
N THR A 410 -6.09 -7.80 -11.01
CA THR A 410 -5.52 -9.01 -11.64
C THR A 410 -6.55 -10.13 -11.62
N ALA A 411 -7.34 -10.27 -10.55
CA ALA A 411 -8.48 -11.19 -10.53
C ALA A 411 -9.50 -10.88 -11.64
N LEU A 412 -9.68 -9.60 -12.00
CA LEU A 412 -10.52 -9.16 -13.12
C LEU A 412 -9.87 -9.39 -14.50
N GLY A 413 -8.57 -9.66 -14.55
CA GLY A 413 -7.85 -10.06 -15.77
C GLY A 413 -6.89 -9.02 -16.35
N VAL A 414 -6.45 -8.03 -15.56
CA VAL A 414 -5.39 -7.07 -15.93
C VAL A 414 -4.00 -7.70 -15.80
N ASP A 415 -3.05 -7.33 -16.68
CA ASP A 415 -1.67 -7.88 -16.66
C ASP A 415 -0.58 -6.84 -16.38
N GLN A 416 -0.83 -5.56 -16.64
CA GLN A 416 0.17 -4.50 -16.48
C GLN A 416 -0.40 -3.33 -15.68
N TYR A 417 0.45 -2.74 -14.85
CA TYR A 417 0.14 -1.60 -13.99
C TYR A 417 1.32 -0.63 -13.98
N ASP A 418 1.05 0.65 -13.73
CA ASP A 418 2.07 1.65 -13.43
C ASP A 418 1.57 2.59 -12.33
N CYS A 419 2.47 3.08 -11.48
CA CYS A 419 2.14 4.17 -10.58
C CYS A 419 3.38 4.79 -9.95
N VAL A 420 3.26 6.07 -9.57
CA VAL A 420 4.24 6.73 -8.71
C VAL A 420 4.11 6.33 -7.23
N TYR A 421 3.06 5.58 -6.85
CA TYR A 421 2.71 5.29 -5.46
C TYR A 421 3.88 4.78 -4.61
N PRO A 422 4.65 3.74 -5.00
CA PRO A 422 5.76 3.24 -4.16
C PRO A 422 6.82 4.30 -3.86
N THR A 423 7.23 5.07 -4.89
CA THR A 423 8.25 6.12 -4.74
C THR A 423 7.70 7.36 -4.03
N ARG A 424 6.40 7.66 -4.17
CA ARG A 424 5.75 8.80 -3.50
C ARG A 424 5.55 8.51 -2.01
N THR A 425 5.08 7.32 -1.68
CA THR A 425 4.88 6.85 -0.32
C THR A 425 6.21 6.79 0.45
N ALA A 426 7.30 6.35 -0.19
CA ALA A 426 8.64 6.39 0.39
C ALA A 426 9.08 7.80 0.82
N ARG A 427 8.78 8.84 0.02
CA ARG A 427 9.11 10.25 0.36
C ARG A 427 8.41 10.75 1.61
N PHE A 428 7.28 10.16 1.98
CA PHE A 428 6.59 10.47 3.24
C PHE A 428 7.14 9.68 4.44
N GLY A 429 8.15 8.82 4.23
CA GLY A 429 8.69 7.96 5.28
C GLY A 429 7.82 6.75 5.57
N VAL A 430 7.13 6.23 4.54
CA VAL A 430 6.20 5.11 4.67
C VAL A 430 6.71 3.93 3.83
N ALA A 431 6.81 2.77 4.47
CA ALA A 431 7.13 1.50 3.84
C ALA A 431 5.88 0.67 3.54
N LEU A 432 5.88 -0.05 2.41
CA LEU A 432 4.87 -1.05 2.06
C LEU A 432 5.26 -2.41 2.65
N THR A 433 4.32 -3.10 3.28
CA THR A 433 4.50 -4.45 3.85
C THR A 433 3.25 -5.30 3.63
N ASP A 434 3.37 -6.61 3.86
CA ASP A 434 2.22 -7.52 3.77
C ASP A 434 1.15 -7.28 4.85
N ALA A 435 1.50 -6.55 5.92
CA ALA A 435 0.56 -6.08 6.94
C ALA A 435 0.00 -4.67 6.65
N GLY A 436 0.38 -4.05 5.51
CA GLY A 436 -0.12 -2.76 5.08
C GLY A 436 0.95 -1.67 5.07
N LEU A 437 0.64 -0.51 5.66
CA LEU A 437 1.51 0.67 5.62
C LEU A 437 2.27 0.86 6.93
N SER A 438 3.60 0.78 6.88
CA SER A 438 4.47 1.08 8.02
C SER A 438 4.95 2.54 7.97
N LYS A 439 4.42 3.38 8.86
CA LYS A 439 4.71 4.83 8.91
C LYS A 439 5.93 5.10 9.80
N LEU A 440 7.13 4.91 9.26
CA LEU A 440 8.39 4.90 10.03
C LEU A 440 8.76 6.21 10.75
N LYS A 441 8.01 7.30 10.56
CA LYS A 441 8.15 8.54 11.36
C LYS A 441 7.43 8.49 12.72
N GLN A 442 6.59 7.48 12.96
CA GLN A 442 5.87 7.33 14.22
C GLN A 442 6.79 6.91 15.36
N HIS A 443 6.49 7.35 16.58
CA HIS A 443 7.33 7.16 17.77
C HIS A 443 7.48 5.68 18.17
N GLU A 444 6.53 4.82 17.76
CA GLU A 444 6.60 3.36 17.96
C GLU A 444 7.88 2.71 17.40
N PHE A 445 8.53 3.34 16.40
CA PHE A 445 9.73 2.80 15.77
C PHE A 445 11.05 3.22 16.44
N ILE A 446 11.04 4.04 17.50
CA ILE A 446 12.28 4.55 18.14
C ILE A 446 13.19 3.42 18.66
N PHE A 447 12.59 2.31 19.11
CA PHE A 447 13.30 1.15 19.65
C PHE A 447 13.14 -0.10 18.79
N ASP A 448 12.58 0.02 17.58
CA ASP A 448 12.33 -1.12 16.70
C ASP A 448 13.61 -1.56 15.96
N ASP A 449 14.28 -2.56 16.51
CA ASP A 449 15.51 -3.14 15.95
C ASP A 449 15.29 -4.06 14.75
N HIS A 450 14.04 -4.39 14.42
CA HIS A 450 13.72 -5.23 13.27
C HIS A 450 13.95 -4.48 11.96
N VAL A 451 14.20 -5.21 10.88
CA VAL A 451 14.16 -4.65 9.53
C VAL A 451 12.71 -4.31 9.12
N ILE A 452 12.52 -3.63 7.99
CA ILE A 452 11.17 -3.29 7.51
C ILE A 452 10.32 -4.57 7.36
N GLU A 453 10.85 -5.58 6.69
CA GLU A 453 10.19 -6.88 6.49
C GLU A 453 11.23 -7.98 6.40
N GLU A 454 11.09 -9.02 7.22
CA GLU A 454 12.01 -10.15 7.25
C GLU A 454 12.00 -10.91 5.92
N GLY A 455 13.17 -11.33 5.45
CA GLY A 455 13.32 -12.02 4.17
C GLY A 455 13.13 -11.15 2.93
N CYS A 456 12.84 -9.85 3.07
CA CYS A 456 12.79 -8.94 1.93
C CYS A 456 14.21 -8.75 1.33
N PRO A 457 14.42 -8.98 0.02
CA PRO A 457 15.73 -8.92 -0.60
C PRO A 457 16.19 -7.48 -0.87
N CYS A 458 15.40 -6.46 -0.51
CA CYS A 458 15.80 -5.07 -0.71
C CYS A 458 17.07 -4.72 0.08
N GLN A 459 17.80 -3.70 -0.34
CA GLN A 459 19.06 -3.32 0.30
C GLN A 459 18.93 -2.95 1.78
N ALA A 460 17.78 -2.39 2.18
CA ALA A 460 17.54 -2.04 3.57
C ALA A 460 17.45 -3.32 4.43
N CYS A 461 16.54 -4.23 4.07
CA CYS A 461 16.28 -5.44 4.84
C CYS A 461 17.43 -6.44 4.77
N SER A 462 17.96 -6.71 3.57
CA SER A 462 19.07 -7.66 3.37
C SER A 462 20.38 -7.25 4.07
N ARG A 463 20.56 -5.95 4.36
CA ARG A 463 21.73 -5.43 5.08
C ARG A 463 21.45 -5.13 6.55
N GLY A 464 20.30 -5.56 7.10
CA GLY A 464 19.97 -5.37 8.50
C GLY A 464 19.74 -3.91 8.90
N VAL A 465 19.30 -3.05 7.97
CA VAL A 465 18.93 -1.67 8.31
C VAL A 465 17.61 -1.71 9.08
N SER A 466 17.70 -1.45 10.39
CA SER A 466 16.54 -1.48 11.28
C SER A 466 15.57 -0.32 11.06
N ARG A 467 14.31 -0.55 11.43
CA ARG A 467 13.25 0.46 11.44
C ARG A 467 13.60 1.64 12.35
N LYS A 468 14.25 1.41 13.50
CA LYS A 468 14.76 2.49 14.34
C LYS A 468 15.79 3.36 13.64
N ARG A 469 16.71 2.77 12.87
CA ARG A 469 17.68 3.55 12.09
C ARG A 469 16.99 4.40 11.04
N LEU A 470 16.01 3.83 10.33
CA LEU A 470 15.21 4.56 9.35
C LEU A 470 14.39 5.68 10.00
N HIS A 471 13.76 5.42 11.15
CA HIS A 471 13.05 6.41 11.96
C HIS A 471 13.96 7.60 12.31
N MET A 472 15.15 7.32 12.85
CA MET A 472 16.11 8.35 13.23
C MET A 472 16.62 9.14 12.02
N LEU A 473 16.90 8.49 10.88
CA LEU A 473 17.29 9.18 9.64
C LEU A 473 16.17 10.10 9.10
N LEU A 474 14.91 9.67 9.20
CA LEU A 474 13.75 10.47 8.77
C LEU A 474 13.49 11.66 9.70
N LYS A 475 13.84 11.59 10.99
CA LYS A 475 13.65 12.66 11.98
C LYS A 475 14.84 13.64 12.04
N SER A 476 16.06 13.15 11.82
CA SER A 476 17.31 13.93 11.98
C SER A 476 17.69 14.82 10.78
N GLY A 477 16.81 15.00 9.79
CA GLY A 477 17.10 15.81 8.59
C GLY A 477 17.92 15.08 7.50
N ASN A 478 18.55 13.94 7.81
CA ASN A 478 19.26 13.05 6.86
C ASN A 478 18.30 12.20 6.00
N THR A 479 17.25 12.84 5.51
CA THR A 479 16.06 12.19 4.93
C THR A 479 16.36 11.50 3.59
N SER A 480 17.35 11.97 2.83
CA SER A 480 17.65 11.48 1.47
C SER A 480 18.01 9.99 1.44
N VAL A 481 18.86 9.53 2.37
CA VAL A 481 19.27 8.11 2.45
C VAL A 481 18.10 7.24 2.88
N ALA A 482 17.30 7.68 3.85
CA ALA A 482 16.10 6.95 4.25
C ALA A 482 15.09 6.84 3.09
N ILE A 483 14.87 7.92 2.35
CA ILE A 483 13.97 7.93 1.19
C ILE A 483 14.49 7.01 0.09
N GLN A 484 15.80 6.97 -0.17
CA GLN A 484 16.39 6.04 -1.13
C GLN A 484 16.12 4.59 -0.74
N LEU A 485 16.44 4.22 0.50
CA LEU A 485 16.22 2.87 1.02
C LEU A 485 14.74 2.47 1.01
N LEU A 486 13.85 3.40 1.38
CA LEU A 486 12.40 3.17 1.34
C LEU A 486 11.85 3.07 -0.08
N THR A 487 12.41 3.83 -1.03
CA THR A 487 12.00 3.75 -2.43
C THR A 487 12.35 2.39 -3.00
N GLN A 488 13.57 1.92 -2.73
CA GLN A 488 14.01 0.59 -3.14
C GLN A 488 13.20 -0.51 -2.45
N HIS A 489 12.95 -0.41 -1.14
CA HIS A 489 12.07 -1.34 -0.42
C HIS A 489 10.68 -1.40 -1.04
N ASN A 490 10.02 -0.25 -1.25
CA ASN A 490 8.66 -0.22 -1.77
C ASN A 490 8.57 -0.77 -3.20
N VAL A 491 9.56 -0.52 -4.06
CA VAL A 491 9.60 -1.08 -5.41
C VAL A 491 9.85 -2.59 -5.36
N CYS A 492 10.76 -3.05 -4.51
CA CYS A 492 11.02 -4.46 -4.28
C CYS A 492 9.78 -5.20 -3.75
N TYR A 493 9.05 -4.59 -2.82
CA TYR A 493 7.77 -5.09 -2.33
C TYR A 493 6.75 -5.27 -3.47
N MET A 494 6.58 -4.26 -4.33
CA MET A 494 5.67 -4.37 -5.49
C MET A 494 6.09 -5.47 -6.46
N MET A 495 7.40 -5.64 -6.71
CA MET A 495 7.93 -6.72 -7.55
C MET A 495 7.66 -8.10 -6.92
N GLY A 496 7.90 -8.24 -5.61
CA GLY A 496 7.61 -9.46 -4.86
C GLY A 496 6.12 -9.80 -4.85
N LEU A 497 5.24 -8.81 -4.69
CA LEU A 497 3.79 -8.98 -4.73
C LEU A 497 3.34 -9.54 -6.08
N VAL A 498 3.70 -8.89 -7.19
CA VAL A 498 3.26 -9.35 -8.52
C VAL A 498 3.87 -10.69 -8.93
N ASN A 499 5.07 -11.02 -8.42
CA ASN A 499 5.67 -12.34 -8.63
C ASN A 499 4.91 -13.44 -7.86
N ARG A 500 4.55 -13.22 -6.58
CA ARG A 500 3.70 -14.16 -5.82
C ARG A 500 2.31 -14.32 -6.44
N MET A 501 1.74 -13.24 -6.98
CA MET A 501 0.49 -13.28 -7.73
C MET A 501 0.63 -14.18 -8.96
N ARG A 502 1.70 -14.01 -9.76
CA ARG A 502 2.00 -14.85 -10.92
C ARG A 502 2.14 -16.33 -10.54
N GLU A 503 2.92 -16.64 -9.52
CA GLU A 503 3.10 -18.01 -9.03
C GLU A 503 1.77 -18.64 -8.62
N ALA A 504 0.94 -17.90 -7.88
CA ALA A 504 -0.38 -18.37 -7.49
C ALA A 504 -1.31 -18.63 -8.71
N ILE A 505 -1.17 -17.88 -9.80
CA ILE A 505 -1.91 -18.14 -11.05
C ILE A 505 -1.40 -19.41 -11.73
N LEU A 506 -0.07 -19.56 -11.85
CA LEU A 506 0.54 -20.75 -12.46
C LEU A 506 0.19 -22.03 -11.69
N GLU A 507 0.11 -21.95 -10.38
CA GLU A 507 -0.23 -23.06 -9.47
C GLU A 507 -1.74 -23.23 -9.23
N GLN A 508 -2.60 -22.53 -9.96
CA GLN A 508 -4.07 -22.62 -9.82
C GLN A 508 -4.62 -22.31 -8.42
N ARG A 509 -3.91 -21.50 -7.64
CA ARG A 509 -4.28 -21.11 -6.25
C ARG A 509 -4.51 -19.61 -6.08
N TYR A 510 -4.73 -18.87 -7.16
CA TYR A 510 -4.95 -17.42 -7.10
C TYR A 510 -6.11 -16.99 -6.20
N PRO A 511 -7.29 -17.67 -6.19
CA PRO A 511 -8.35 -17.36 -5.22
C PRO A 511 -7.91 -17.49 -3.75
N ALA A 512 -7.10 -18.51 -3.43
CA ALA A 512 -6.57 -18.69 -2.09
C ALA A 512 -5.55 -17.59 -1.74
N PHE A 513 -4.72 -17.19 -2.70
CA PHE A 513 -3.81 -16.05 -2.56
C PHE A 513 -4.57 -14.75 -2.25
N CYS A 514 -5.67 -14.46 -2.96
CA CYS A 514 -6.51 -13.28 -2.67
C CYS A 514 -7.02 -13.29 -1.22
N ARG A 515 -7.56 -14.43 -0.76
CA ARG A 515 -8.05 -14.56 0.63
C ARG A 515 -6.93 -14.38 1.65
N GLN A 516 -5.77 -14.97 1.42
CA GLN A 516 -4.60 -14.83 2.30
C GLN A 516 -4.11 -13.38 2.35
N PHE A 517 -4.04 -12.71 1.20
CA PHE A 517 -3.65 -11.30 1.11
C PHE A 517 -4.64 -10.42 1.89
N LEU A 518 -5.95 -10.64 1.72
CA LEU A 518 -6.97 -9.90 2.47
C LEU A 518 -6.89 -10.15 3.98
N ALA A 519 -6.69 -11.39 4.42
CA ALA A 519 -6.52 -11.71 5.84
C ALA A 519 -5.28 -11.06 6.46
N ALA A 520 -4.23 -10.83 5.67
CA ALA A 520 -3.02 -10.13 6.13
C ALA A 520 -3.23 -8.60 6.22
N GLN A 521 -4.05 -8.03 5.33
CA GLN A 521 -4.35 -6.60 5.29
C GLN A 521 -5.49 -6.19 6.24
N PHE A 522 -6.45 -7.09 6.48
CA PHE A 522 -7.65 -6.86 7.27
C PHE A 522 -7.78 -7.95 8.33
N LEU A 523 -7.53 -7.59 9.59
CA LEU A 523 -7.59 -8.51 10.73
C LEU A 523 -9.02 -9.03 10.98
N ASN A 524 -10.04 -8.21 10.71
CA ASN A 524 -11.44 -8.61 10.75
C ASN A 524 -12.00 -8.69 9.32
N PRO A 525 -12.57 -9.83 8.89
CA PRO A 525 -13.23 -9.94 7.59
C PRO A 525 -14.31 -8.88 7.33
N ALA A 526 -14.96 -8.36 8.38
CA ALA A 526 -15.95 -7.29 8.26
C ALA A 526 -15.36 -5.93 7.83
N ASP A 527 -14.04 -5.72 7.98
CA ASP A 527 -13.36 -4.49 7.57
C ASP A 527 -12.97 -4.51 6.08
N ILE A 528 -13.15 -5.65 5.41
CA ILE A 528 -12.88 -5.76 3.97
C ILE A 528 -13.88 -4.85 3.23
N PRO A 529 -13.42 -3.88 2.43
CA PRO A 529 -14.31 -2.96 1.75
C PRO A 529 -15.29 -3.71 0.83
N SER A 530 -16.56 -3.28 0.81
CA SER A 530 -17.62 -3.90 -0.02
C SER A 530 -17.23 -4.01 -1.50
N TRP A 531 -16.61 -2.98 -2.06
CA TRP A 531 -16.16 -2.98 -3.46
C TRP A 531 -15.16 -4.11 -3.76
N VAL A 532 -14.35 -4.52 -2.78
CA VAL A 532 -13.39 -5.64 -2.92
C VAL A 532 -14.15 -6.96 -3.01
N VAL A 533 -15.13 -7.16 -2.12
CA VAL A 533 -15.99 -8.35 -2.09
C VAL A 533 -16.76 -8.45 -3.40
N ASP A 534 -17.35 -7.35 -3.87
CA ASP A 534 -18.13 -7.30 -5.10
C ASP A 534 -17.26 -7.56 -6.34
N ALA A 535 -16.08 -6.92 -6.43
CA ALA A 535 -15.16 -7.08 -7.54
C ALA A 535 -14.57 -8.50 -7.62
N LEU A 536 -14.17 -9.07 -6.48
CA LEU A 536 -13.69 -10.45 -6.42
C LEU A 536 -14.82 -11.44 -6.70
N GLY A 537 -16.04 -11.17 -6.22
CA GLY A 537 -17.24 -11.91 -6.59
C GLY A 537 -17.49 -11.91 -8.11
N ALA A 538 -17.34 -10.76 -8.76
CA ALA A 538 -17.44 -10.64 -10.23
C ALA A 538 -16.32 -11.40 -10.98
N ALA A 539 -15.17 -11.63 -10.34
CA ALA A 539 -14.11 -12.51 -10.81
C ALA A 539 -14.34 -14.01 -10.50
N GLY A 540 -15.41 -14.34 -9.75
CA GLY A 540 -15.72 -15.71 -9.32
C GLY A 540 -14.96 -16.16 -8.07
N ILE A 541 -14.47 -15.21 -7.25
CA ILE A 541 -13.75 -15.47 -6.00
C ILE A 541 -14.64 -15.05 -4.84
N THR A 542 -15.20 -16.04 -4.13
CA THR A 542 -15.99 -15.79 -2.92
C THR A 542 -15.08 -15.39 -1.76
N ILE A 543 -15.41 -14.25 -1.15
CA ILE A 543 -14.82 -13.74 0.09
C ILE A 543 -15.92 -13.79 1.15
N ASP A 544 -15.61 -14.44 2.28
CA ASP A 544 -16.49 -14.42 3.44
C ASP A 544 -16.22 -13.11 4.20
N ASN A 545 -17.19 -12.21 4.18
CA ASN A 545 -17.17 -10.92 4.89
C ASN A 545 -17.97 -10.98 6.20
N GLY A 546 -18.39 -12.18 6.63
CA GLY A 546 -19.15 -12.38 7.87
C GLY A 546 -20.63 -11.99 7.81
N THR A 547 -21.23 -11.74 6.64
CA THR A 547 -22.67 -11.36 6.54
C THR A 547 -23.64 -12.53 6.36
N GLU A 548 -23.17 -13.77 6.15
CA GLU A 548 -24.04 -14.96 6.07
C GLU A 548 -23.68 -15.97 7.16
N ALA A 549 -24.67 -16.28 8.00
CA ALA A 549 -24.60 -17.31 9.02
C ALA A 549 -24.51 -18.71 8.37
N THR A 550 -23.33 -19.10 7.93
CA THR A 550 -23.00 -20.50 7.66
C THR A 550 -21.82 -20.93 8.49
N SER A 551 -22.11 -21.84 9.42
CA SER A 551 -21.17 -22.51 10.31
C SER A 551 -20.02 -23.15 9.54
N ASN A 552 -18.83 -22.57 9.62
CA ASN A 552 -17.58 -23.26 9.29
C ASN A 552 -16.61 -23.16 10.48
N LEU A 553 -16.83 -24.07 11.42
CA LEU A 553 -15.93 -24.39 12.54
C LEU A 553 -14.54 -24.89 12.07
N ASP A 554 -14.34 -25.16 10.79
CA ASP A 554 -13.15 -25.86 10.29
C ASP A 554 -11.97 -24.94 9.90
N PHE A 555 -12.16 -23.62 9.78
CA PHE A 555 -11.06 -22.72 9.35
C PHE A 555 -10.30 -22.07 10.53
N ILE A 556 -10.94 -21.94 11.70
CA ILE A 556 -10.33 -21.43 12.95
C ILE A 556 -9.50 -22.51 13.66
N MET A 557 -9.68 -23.79 13.32
CA MET A 557 -8.88 -24.90 13.84
C MET A 557 -7.42 -24.91 13.36
N ASN A 558 -6.99 -23.93 12.55
CA ASN A 558 -5.59 -23.83 12.09
C ASN A 558 -4.69 -22.90 12.94
N VAL A 559 -5.25 -22.09 13.83
CA VAL A 559 -4.44 -21.44 14.89
C VAL A 559 -4.07 -22.47 15.96
N ASP A 560 -4.93 -23.47 16.17
CA ASP A 560 -4.67 -24.60 17.04
C ASP A 560 -3.68 -25.61 16.41
N GLN A 561 -3.58 -25.71 15.07
CA GLN A 561 -2.48 -26.45 14.43
C GLN A 561 -1.13 -25.71 14.49
N LEU A 562 -1.13 -24.38 14.43
CA LEU A 562 0.07 -23.57 14.73
C LEU A 562 0.49 -23.70 16.21
N ARG A 563 -0.44 -24.01 17.12
CA ARG A 563 -0.15 -24.38 18.52
C ARG A 563 0.15 -25.86 18.73
N LYS A 564 -0.31 -26.77 17.86
CA LYS A 564 -0.05 -28.22 17.96
C LYS A 564 1.26 -28.66 17.32
N ASN A 565 1.86 -27.84 16.44
CA ASN A 565 3.22 -28.06 15.94
C ASN A 565 4.33 -27.40 16.78
N THR A 566 3.98 -26.84 17.93
CA THR A 566 4.92 -26.57 19.01
C THR A 566 4.39 -27.26 20.24
N SER A 567 4.93 -28.43 20.55
CA SER A 567 4.96 -28.86 21.94
C SER A 567 5.58 -27.71 22.73
N PHE A 568 4.75 -26.95 23.46
CA PHE A 568 5.23 -25.88 24.33
C PHE A 568 6.07 -26.55 25.42
N ASP A 569 7.39 -26.52 25.19
CA ASP A 569 8.39 -26.85 26.18
C ASP A 569 8.64 -25.56 26.97
N PRO A 570 8.28 -25.50 28.26
CA PRO A 570 8.53 -24.34 29.12
C PRO A 570 10.01 -23.97 29.23
N THR A 571 10.92 -24.80 28.72
CA THR A 571 12.36 -24.56 28.69
C THR A 571 12.87 -23.89 27.41
N GLN A 572 12.06 -23.73 26.36
CA GLN A 572 12.45 -23.00 25.14
C GLN A 572 12.25 -21.48 25.30
N LYS A 573 13.36 -20.77 25.47
CA LYS A 573 13.43 -19.30 25.44
C LYS A 573 13.12 -18.79 24.03
N ASN A 574 12.14 -17.89 23.91
CA ASN A 574 11.77 -17.19 22.68
C ASN A 574 12.29 -15.74 22.69
N GLY A 575 12.21 -15.01 21.56
CA GLY A 575 12.72 -13.64 21.47
C GLY A 575 12.10 -12.66 22.50
N LEU A 576 10.85 -12.88 22.90
CA LEU A 576 10.16 -12.08 23.92
C LEU A 576 10.71 -12.32 25.33
N TRP A 577 11.07 -13.57 25.65
CA TRP A 577 11.76 -13.92 26.90
C TRP A 577 13.09 -13.17 26.99
N ASP A 578 13.89 -13.18 25.92
CA ASP A 578 15.19 -12.49 25.91
C ASP A 578 15.05 -10.97 26.06
N GLU A 579 14.05 -10.35 25.43
CA GLU A 579 13.79 -8.91 25.58
C GLU A 579 13.36 -8.55 27.02
N LEU A 580 12.35 -9.24 27.56
CA LEU A 580 11.90 -9.01 28.93
C LEU A 580 13.00 -9.30 29.96
N LYS A 581 13.83 -10.32 29.73
CA LYS A 581 14.95 -10.64 30.61
C LYS A 581 16.00 -9.53 30.62
N ARG A 582 16.25 -8.91 29.46
CA ARG A 582 17.16 -7.76 29.40
C ARG A 582 16.62 -6.57 30.19
N GLU A 583 15.36 -6.21 30.02
CA GLU A 583 14.74 -5.11 30.80
C GLU A 583 14.76 -5.40 32.31
N TRP A 584 14.47 -6.65 32.69
CA TRP A 584 14.60 -7.12 34.07
C TRP A 584 16.02 -6.96 34.58
N ASP A 585 17.02 -7.49 33.88
CA ASP A 585 18.43 -7.45 34.32
C ASP A 585 18.97 -6.01 34.39
N THR A 586 18.63 -5.17 33.42
CA THR A 586 19.05 -3.77 33.38
C THR A 586 18.47 -2.98 34.55
N SER A 587 17.26 -3.30 35.03
CA SER A 587 16.64 -2.62 36.18
C SER A 587 17.48 -2.69 37.47
N PHE A 588 18.36 -3.69 37.60
CA PHE A 588 19.25 -3.85 38.75
C PHE A 588 20.65 -3.24 38.53
N GLN A 589 21.08 -3.10 37.28
CA GLN A 589 22.42 -2.58 36.97
C GLN A 589 22.59 -1.12 37.39
N GLU A 590 21.51 -0.34 37.39
CA GLU A 590 21.52 1.07 37.76
C GLU A 590 21.56 1.32 39.29
N LEU A 591 21.56 0.24 40.08
CA LEU A 591 21.50 0.27 41.54
C LEU A 591 22.75 -0.39 42.15
N ASP A 592 23.80 0.41 42.35
CA ASP A 592 25.11 -0.04 42.85
C ASP A 592 25.03 -0.83 44.19
N GLU A 593 24.04 -0.52 45.03
CA GLU A 593 23.77 -1.18 46.32
C GLU A 593 23.37 -2.67 46.17
N ILE A 594 22.82 -3.04 45.01
CA ILE A 594 22.35 -4.40 44.68
C ILE A 594 23.52 -5.27 44.22
N GLN A 595 24.55 -4.68 43.60
CA GLN A 595 25.72 -5.42 43.08
C GLN A 595 26.55 -6.10 44.19
N ALA A 596 26.43 -5.67 45.44
CA ALA A 596 27.15 -6.24 46.58
C ALA A 596 26.40 -7.40 47.28
N ASN A 597 25.08 -7.55 47.09
CA ASN A 597 24.25 -8.47 47.90
C ASN A 597 23.14 -9.23 47.15
N ALA A 598 22.83 -8.92 45.89
CA ALA A 598 21.81 -9.67 45.17
C ALA A 598 22.31 -11.04 44.72
N ASN A 599 21.65 -12.08 45.19
CA ASN A 599 21.84 -13.42 44.68
C ASN A 599 21.23 -13.49 43.27
N LYS A 600 22.05 -13.33 42.23
CA LYS A 600 21.64 -13.40 40.82
C LYS A 600 20.79 -14.63 40.50
N GLU A 601 21.08 -15.76 41.15
CA GLU A 601 20.29 -16.99 41.02
C GLU A 601 18.85 -16.81 41.52
N LYS A 602 18.63 -16.04 42.60
CA LYS A 602 17.29 -15.69 43.07
C LYS A 602 16.58 -14.76 42.09
N LEU A 603 17.26 -13.74 41.57
CA LEU A 603 16.68 -12.81 40.60
C LEU A 603 16.21 -13.53 39.32
N ASP A 604 17.01 -14.47 38.83
CA ASP A 604 16.66 -15.29 37.67
C ASP A 604 15.44 -16.19 37.96
N LYS A 605 15.38 -16.81 39.15
CA LYS A 605 14.22 -17.61 39.58
C LYS A 605 12.93 -16.78 39.67
N TRP A 606 13.04 -15.56 40.18
CA TRP A 606 11.89 -14.64 40.25
C TRP A 606 11.42 -14.21 38.88
N PHE A 607 12.33 -13.90 37.95
CA PHE A 607 11.97 -13.62 36.57
C PHE A 607 11.23 -14.79 35.93
N ASP A 608 11.76 -16.02 36.05
CA ASP A 608 11.13 -17.20 35.46
C ASP A 608 9.73 -17.45 36.06
N ARG A 609 9.57 -17.23 37.38
CA ARG A 609 8.25 -17.30 38.04
C ARG A 609 7.27 -16.29 37.45
N LEU A 610 7.66 -15.02 37.34
CA LEU A 610 6.80 -13.96 36.81
C LEU A 610 6.47 -14.19 35.33
N TYR A 611 7.45 -14.61 34.53
CA TYR A 611 7.25 -14.95 33.13
C TYR A 611 6.25 -16.10 32.97
N GLN A 612 6.32 -17.12 33.82
CA GLN A 612 5.37 -18.23 33.82
C GLN A 612 3.96 -17.79 34.23
N GLN A 613 3.83 -16.97 35.29
CA GLN A 613 2.54 -16.44 35.74
C GLN A 613 1.83 -15.67 34.63
N HIS A 614 2.56 -14.81 33.90
CA HIS A 614 2.00 -14.06 32.77
C HIS A 614 1.74 -14.91 31.51
N ASN A 615 2.11 -16.18 31.50
CA ASN A 615 1.82 -17.13 30.42
C ASN A 615 0.81 -18.22 30.83
N GLU A 616 0.15 -18.08 31.98
CA GLU A 616 -0.91 -18.99 32.40
C GLU A 616 -2.05 -19.03 31.37
N SER A 617 -2.54 -20.23 31.06
CA SER A 617 -3.51 -20.49 29.98
C SER A 617 -4.84 -19.72 30.07
N GLY A 618 -5.17 -19.14 31.23
CA GLY A 618 -6.37 -18.33 31.44
C GLY A 618 -6.22 -16.85 31.06
N ARG A 619 -5.00 -16.38 30.78
CA ARG A 619 -4.69 -14.99 30.46
C ARG A 619 -4.67 -14.79 28.95
N TYR A 620 -5.38 -13.76 28.46
CA TYR A 620 -5.46 -13.45 27.04
C TYR A 620 -5.01 -12.03 26.71
N TYR A 621 -5.23 -11.08 27.63
CA TYR A 621 -4.69 -9.73 27.55
C TYR A 621 -3.51 -9.58 28.51
N HIS A 622 -3.69 -9.95 29.78
CA HIS A 622 -2.72 -9.77 30.87
C HIS A 622 -1.55 -10.77 30.78
N THR A 623 -0.77 -10.64 29.71
CA THR A 623 0.27 -11.59 29.29
C THR A 623 1.65 -10.93 29.22
N THR A 624 2.70 -11.71 28.92
CA THR A 624 4.04 -11.14 28.67
C THR A 624 4.08 -10.17 27.49
N VAL A 625 3.09 -10.21 26.59
CA VAL A 625 2.95 -9.22 25.52
C VAL A 625 2.53 -7.86 26.10
N HIS A 626 1.57 -7.83 27.04
CA HIS A 626 1.16 -6.61 27.74
C HIS A 626 2.33 -5.96 28.47
N LEU A 627 3.13 -6.77 29.19
CA LEU A 627 4.35 -6.28 29.85
C LEU A 627 5.29 -5.58 28.87
N MET A 628 5.55 -6.18 27.72
CA MET A 628 6.41 -5.60 26.69
C MET A 628 5.83 -4.31 26.11
N GLU A 629 4.52 -4.25 25.90
CA GLU A 629 3.85 -3.02 25.44
C GLU A 629 4.02 -1.88 26.44
N MET A 630 3.86 -2.15 27.74
CA MET A 630 4.09 -1.17 28.80
C MET A 630 5.54 -0.66 28.81
N MET A 631 6.53 -1.55 28.68
CA MET A 631 7.95 -1.15 28.60
C MET A 631 8.22 -0.26 27.38
N ARG A 632 7.59 -0.55 26.24
CA ARG A 632 7.72 0.28 25.03
C ARG A 632 7.15 1.67 25.22
N TYR A 633 5.99 1.79 25.87
CA TYR A 633 5.42 3.10 26.18
C TYR A 633 6.25 3.87 27.22
N TRP A 634 6.82 3.19 28.22
CA TRP A 634 7.77 3.83 29.14
C TRP A 634 8.98 4.40 28.39
N ASN A 635 9.52 3.65 27.45
CA ASN A 635 10.64 4.11 26.63
C ASN A 635 10.27 5.32 25.75
N ILE A 636 9.02 5.43 25.29
CA ILE A 636 8.51 6.64 24.62
C ILE A 636 8.47 7.83 25.58
N VAL A 637 8.00 7.63 26.82
CA VAL A 637 7.96 8.69 27.84
C VAL A 637 9.37 9.20 28.15
N VAL A 638 10.32 8.29 28.39
CA VAL A 638 11.71 8.66 28.67
C VAL A 638 12.36 9.38 27.47
N ALA A 639 11.97 9.05 26.24
CA ALA A 639 12.45 9.75 25.05
C ALA A 639 11.96 11.21 24.97
N GLU A 640 10.78 11.53 25.51
CA GLU A 640 10.25 12.89 25.58
C GLU A 640 10.85 13.69 26.75
N ASP A 641 11.17 13.03 27.88
CA ASP A 641 11.90 13.62 29.00
C ASP A 641 12.93 12.64 29.59
N LEU A 642 14.18 12.79 29.16
CA LEU A 642 15.30 11.95 29.59
C LEU A 642 15.55 12.02 31.10
N SER A 643 15.10 13.05 31.79
CA SER A 643 15.25 13.17 33.25
C SER A 643 14.44 12.11 34.01
N LEU A 644 13.43 11.52 33.36
CA LEU A 644 12.61 10.45 33.90
C LEU A 644 13.30 9.08 33.87
N SER A 645 14.37 8.91 33.08
CA SER A 645 15.11 7.64 32.96
C SER A 645 15.57 7.06 34.30
N LYS A 646 15.88 7.91 35.28
CA LYS A 646 16.27 7.52 36.65
C LYS A 646 15.21 6.70 37.41
N HIS A 647 13.96 6.70 36.94
CA HIS A 647 12.85 5.94 37.52
C HIS A 647 12.58 4.61 36.82
N SER A 648 13.34 4.27 35.77
CA SER A 648 13.16 3.03 34.99
C SER A 648 13.17 1.77 35.84
N PRO A 649 14.01 1.63 36.89
CA PRO A 649 13.93 0.47 37.77
C PRO A 649 12.56 0.30 38.45
N ALA A 650 11.97 1.39 38.95
CA ALA A 650 10.66 1.34 39.63
C ALA A 650 9.54 1.01 38.65
N ILE A 651 9.56 1.59 37.45
CA ILE A 651 8.58 1.31 36.40
C ILE A 651 8.71 -0.12 35.91
N CYS A 652 9.94 -0.61 35.73
CA CYS A 652 10.18 -1.98 35.31
C CYS A 652 9.61 -2.97 36.33
N TRP A 653 9.94 -2.80 37.61
CA TRP A 653 9.40 -3.64 38.68
C TRP A 653 7.88 -3.54 38.80
N ALA A 654 7.31 -2.32 38.77
CA ALA A 654 5.86 -2.16 38.80
C ALA A 654 5.18 -2.86 37.61
N THR A 655 5.76 -2.75 36.41
CA THR A 655 5.24 -3.42 35.20
C THR A 655 5.21 -4.94 35.39
N PHE A 656 6.30 -5.56 35.83
CA PHE A 656 6.35 -7.01 36.04
C PHE A 656 5.40 -7.51 37.14
N PHE A 657 5.04 -6.67 38.11
CA PHE A 657 4.27 -7.10 39.28
C PHE A 657 2.81 -6.69 39.30
N HIS A 658 2.38 -5.60 38.63
CA HIS A 658 1.03 -5.05 38.83
C HIS A 658 -0.11 -6.05 38.56
N ASP A 659 0.06 -6.94 37.57
CA ASP A 659 -0.85 -8.04 37.26
C ASP A 659 -0.22 -9.44 37.42
N ALA A 660 0.85 -9.55 38.22
CA ALA A 660 1.51 -10.83 38.44
C ALA A 660 0.59 -11.86 39.09
N VAL A 661 -0.28 -11.42 40.01
CA VAL A 661 -1.40 -12.22 40.52
C VAL A 661 -2.67 -11.77 39.81
N TYR A 662 -3.28 -12.65 39.02
CA TYR A 662 -4.47 -12.32 38.23
C TYR A 662 -5.46 -13.47 38.22
N ASP A 663 -6.60 -13.29 38.89
CA ASP A 663 -7.80 -14.09 38.73
C ASP A 663 -8.98 -13.16 38.39
N PRO A 664 -9.63 -13.30 37.21
CA PRO A 664 -10.77 -12.46 36.83
C PRO A 664 -12.00 -12.63 37.75
N LYS A 665 -11.99 -13.59 38.69
CA LYS A 665 -13.02 -13.76 39.73
C LYS A 665 -12.69 -13.06 41.04
N SER A 666 -11.44 -12.61 41.21
CA SER A 666 -10.98 -11.95 42.43
C SER A 666 -11.07 -10.43 42.30
N SER A 667 -11.25 -9.76 43.44
CA SER A 667 -11.19 -8.30 43.57
C SER A 667 -9.97 -7.82 44.35
N THR A 668 -9.01 -8.71 44.59
CA THR A 668 -7.78 -8.46 45.37
C THR A 668 -6.51 -8.64 44.55
N ASN A 669 -6.61 -8.73 43.22
CA ASN A 669 -5.48 -9.01 42.33
C ASN A 669 -4.32 -8.01 42.57
N GLU A 670 -4.62 -6.72 42.62
CA GLU A 670 -3.61 -5.68 42.80
C GLU A 670 -2.99 -5.70 44.20
N GLU A 671 -3.76 -5.99 45.25
CA GLU A 671 -3.21 -6.19 46.60
C GLU A 671 -2.33 -7.44 46.70
N ASP A 672 -2.73 -8.53 46.05
CA ASP A 672 -1.98 -9.78 46.09
C ASP A 672 -0.71 -9.70 45.24
N SER A 673 -0.76 -8.97 44.12
CA SER A 673 0.40 -8.54 43.33
C SER A 673 1.36 -7.67 44.15
N ALA A 674 0.85 -6.71 44.93
CA ALA A 674 1.68 -5.89 45.83
C ALA A 674 2.34 -6.73 46.93
N LYS A 675 1.62 -7.69 47.54
CA LYS A 675 2.21 -8.64 48.50
C LYS A 675 3.27 -9.52 47.87
N LEU A 676 3.05 -10.00 46.64
CA LEU A 676 4.03 -10.77 45.89
C LEU A 676 5.31 -9.94 45.63
N PHE A 677 5.16 -8.65 45.38
CA PHE A 677 6.28 -7.71 45.26
C PHE A 677 7.01 -7.49 46.60
N GLU A 678 6.30 -7.44 47.73
CA GLU A 678 6.92 -7.41 49.06
C GLU A 678 7.72 -8.69 49.36
N GLU A 679 7.21 -9.86 48.98
CA GLU A 679 7.93 -11.14 49.07
C GLU A 679 9.23 -11.11 48.26
N PHE A 680 9.17 -10.63 47.00
CA PHE A 680 10.34 -10.44 46.16
C PHE A 680 11.37 -9.51 46.80
N CYS A 681 10.92 -8.35 47.30
CA CYS A 681 11.78 -7.38 47.96
C CYS A 681 12.48 -7.99 49.19
N SER A 682 11.76 -8.78 49.98
CA SER A 682 12.34 -9.46 51.15
C SER A 682 13.33 -10.55 50.77
N ASP A 683 12.95 -11.43 49.84
CA ASP A 683 13.74 -12.62 49.49
C ASP A 683 14.96 -12.31 48.61
N ALA A 684 14.78 -11.49 47.57
CA ALA A 684 15.80 -11.24 46.56
C ALA A 684 16.59 -9.94 46.81
N LEU A 685 15.98 -8.92 47.41
CA LEU A 685 16.62 -7.62 47.67
C LEU A 685 17.00 -7.39 49.15
N GLY A 686 16.57 -8.27 50.06
CA GLY A 686 16.86 -8.15 51.51
C GLY A 686 16.12 -7.01 52.22
N ILE A 687 15.03 -6.49 51.63
CA ILE A 687 14.25 -5.36 52.16
C ILE A 687 13.15 -5.91 53.06
N GLN A 688 13.30 -5.79 54.38
CA GLN A 688 12.38 -6.39 55.34
C GLN A 688 11.04 -5.65 55.50
N ARG A 689 10.96 -4.35 55.19
CA ARG A 689 9.73 -3.55 55.20
C ARG A 689 9.79 -2.43 54.16
N ILE A 690 8.71 -2.28 53.38
CA ILE A 690 8.57 -1.25 52.35
C ILE A 690 8.01 0.08 52.92
N ALA A 691 7.60 0.13 54.19
CA ALA A 691 6.94 1.31 54.79
C ALA A 691 7.87 2.30 55.53
N SER A 692 7.89 3.52 54.98
CA SER A 692 8.08 4.87 55.57
C SER A 692 9.23 5.14 56.56
N GLY A 693 10.28 5.78 56.05
CA GLY A 693 11.03 6.82 56.77
C GLY A 693 12.42 6.48 57.28
N ASP A 694 12.73 5.20 57.53
CA ASP A 694 13.97 4.83 58.25
C ASP A 694 15.06 4.17 57.38
N ASN A 695 14.80 3.92 56.09
CA ASN A 695 15.73 3.21 55.22
C ASN A 695 16.22 4.12 54.07
N ASP A 696 17.40 4.72 54.25
CA ASP A 696 17.92 5.77 53.37
C ASP A 696 18.44 5.27 52.01
N SER A 697 18.51 3.95 51.83
CA SER A 697 19.05 3.30 50.63
C SER A 697 18.25 3.65 49.37
N ARG A 698 18.94 3.83 48.24
CA ARG A 698 18.30 4.14 46.95
C ARG A 698 17.38 3.01 46.52
N VAL A 699 17.74 1.77 46.79
CA VAL A 699 16.94 0.58 46.45
C VAL A 699 15.60 0.56 47.18
N ALA A 700 15.57 0.89 48.47
CA ALA A 700 14.33 0.95 49.24
C ALA A 700 13.37 2.05 48.71
N LYS A 701 13.92 3.19 48.26
CA LYS A 701 13.14 4.27 47.64
C LYS A 701 12.51 3.83 46.30
N VAL A 702 13.27 3.12 45.46
CA VAL A 702 12.77 2.53 44.21
C VAL A 702 11.69 1.47 44.48
N ALA A 703 11.90 0.59 45.45
CA ALA A 703 10.92 -0.43 45.83
C ALA A 703 9.62 0.18 46.38
N SER A 704 9.72 1.22 47.21
CA SER A 704 8.56 1.97 47.72
C SER A 704 7.74 2.59 46.59
N LEU A 705 8.42 3.22 45.61
CA LEU A 705 7.76 3.78 44.43
C LEU A 705 7.07 2.68 43.60
N ALA A 706 7.76 1.56 43.31
CA ALA A 706 7.18 0.45 42.57
C ALA A 706 5.95 -0.14 43.25
N SER A 707 5.98 -0.33 44.58
CA SER A 707 4.83 -0.77 45.37
C SER A 707 3.65 0.20 45.27
N THR A 708 3.93 1.51 45.33
CA THR A 708 2.91 2.55 45.15
C THR A 708 2.27 2.50 43.76
N LEU A 709 3.08 2.31 42.71
CA LEU A 709 2.60 2.21 41.32
C LEU A 709 1.72 0.97 41.11
N ILE A 710 2.10 -0.17 41.69
CA ILE A 710 1.30 -1.41 41.67
C ILE A 710 -0.05 -1.17 42.35
N LEU A 711 -0.08 -0.55 43.53
CA LEU A 711 -1.33 -0.32 44.26
C LEU A 711 -2.23 0.72 43.56
N ALA A 712 -1.66 1.66 42.81
CA ALA A 712 -2.41 2.69 42.09
C ALA A 712 -3.30 2.10 40.97
N THR A 713 -2.93 0.95 40.38
CA THR A 713 -3.71 0.32 39.31
C THR A 713 -5.08 -0.16 39.78
N LYS A 714 -5.28 -0.44 41.08
CA LYS A 714 -6.56 -0.94 41.61
C LYS A 714 -7.77 -0.05 41.29
N LYS A 715 -7.58 1.27 41.33
CA LYS A 715 -8.64 2.24 41.01
C LYS A 715 -8.32 3.06 39.77
N HIS A 716 -7.16 2.84 39.16
CA HIS A 716 -6.57 3.73 38.14
C HIS A 716 -6.64 5.20 38.56
N GLU A 717 -6.22 5.48 39.79
CA GLU A 717 -6.21 6.79 40.44
C GLU A 717 -4.88 7.00 41.17
N VAL A 718 -4.38 8.24 41.17
CA VAL A 718 -3.18 8.61 41.92
C VAL A 718 -3.46 8.46 43.42
N ILE A 719 -2.60 7.74 44.12
CA ILE A 719 -2.67 7.60 45.57
C ILE A 719 -1.99 8.83 46.19
N PRO A 720 -2.73 9.70 46.92
CA PRO A 720 -2.13 10.86 47.58
C PRO A 720 -1.16 10.39 48.66
N ASN A 721 0.09 10.83 48.56
CA ASN A 721 1.10 10.58 49.58
C ASN A 721 1.81 11.91 49.89
N GLU A 722 1.60 12.44 51.09
CA GLU A 722 2.17 13.72 51.54
C GLU A 722 3.71 13.73 51.59
N MET A 723 4.34 12.54 51.53
CA MET A 723 5.79 12.39 51.48
C MET A 723 6.36 12.24 50.05
N MET A 724 5.52 12.15 49.02
CA MET A 724 5.96 12.07 47.62
C MET A 724 6.08 13.46 46.99
N SER A 725 7.12 13.65 46.19
CA SER A 725 7.32 14.86 45.40
C SER A 725 6.29 15.01 44.28
N ASP A 726 6.09 16.23 43.79
CA ASP A 726 5.23 16.49 42.62
C ASP A 726 5.64 15.64 41.40
N SER A 727 6.95 15.43 41.19
CA SER A 727 7.46 14.57 40.12
C SER A 727 7.09 13.10 40.29
N GLU A 728 6.97 12.60 41.53
CA GLU A 728 6.56 11.21 41.78
C GLU A 728 5.03 11.04 41.63
N ASN A 729 4.25 12.07 41.93
CA ASN A 729 2.82 12.09 41.63
C ASN A 729 2.56 12.09 40.11
N ASP A 730 3.40 12.75 39.32
CA ASP A 730 3.31 12.70 37.86
C ASP A 730 3.69 11.34 37.29
N LEU A 731 4.64 10.62 37.91
CA LEU A 731 4.97 9.24 37.53
C LEU A 731 3.81 8.27 37.73
N GLN A 732 3.02 8.43 38.80
CA GLN A 732 1.80 7.63 38.99
C GLN A 732 0.83 7.82 37.81
N LYS A 733 0.59 9.07 37.40
CA LYS A 733 -0.28 9.39 36.25
C LYS A 733 0.22 8.72 34.97
N ILE A 734 1.52 8.83 34.72
CA ILE A 734 2.17 8.24 33.54
C ILE A 734 2.03 6.72 33.54
N PHE A 735 2.34 6.04 34.65
CA PHE A 735 2.25 4.59 34.73
C PHE A 735 0.82 4.08 34.52
N LEU A 736 -0.17 4.74 35.13
CA LEU A 736 -1.58 4.43 34.93
C LEU A 736 -2.02 4.63 33.47
N ASP A 737 -1.54 5.67 32.81
CA ASP A 737 -1.82 5.92 31.39
C ASP A 737 -1.14 4.90 30.47
N ILE A 738 0.05 4.43 30.84
CA ILE A 738 0.76 3.36 30.13
C ILE A 738 -0.05 2.06 30.19
N ASP A 739 -0.53 1.67 31.37
CA ASP A 739 -1.37 0.49 31.55
C ASP A 739 -2.68 0.59 30.74
N MET A 740 -3.32 1.76 30.75
CA MET A 740 -4.55 2.03 29.99
C MET A 740 -4.31 2.44 28.52
N SER A 741 -3.07 2.45 28.04
CA SER A 741 -2.72 2.99 26.71
C SER A 741 -3.45 2.29 25.55
N VAL A 742 -3.82 1.01 25.74
CA VAL A 742 -4.62 0.22 24.80
C VAL A 742 -5.94 0.88 24.42
N LEU A 743 -6.54 1.65 25.33
CA LEU A 743 -7.79 2.35 25.09
C LEU A 743 -7.64 3.34 23.92
N GLY A 744 -6.49 3.99 23.80
CA GLY A 744 -6.20 5.00 22.77
C GLY A 744 -5.60 4.45 21.47
N LYS A 745 -5.43 3.13 21.35
CA LYS A 745 -4.90 2.53 20.12
C LYS A 745 -5.88 2.63 18.96
N HIS A 746 -5.36 2.42 17.75
CA HIS A 746 -6.18 2.28 16.56
C HIS A 746 -7.25 1.20 16.77
N GLU A 747 -8.43 1.41 16.20
CA GLU A 747 -9.63 0.62 16.41
C GLU A 747 -9.39 -0.90 16.39
N ASN A 748 -8.67 -1.42 15.39
CA ASN A 748 -8.41 -2.85 15.27
C ASN A 748 -7.65 -3.43 16.47
N ALA A 749 -6.66 -2.71 17.00
CA ALA A 749 -5.91 -3.13 18.18
C ALA A 749 -6.79 -3.08 19.44
N TYR A 750 -7.65 -2.06 19.53
CA TYR A 750 -8.64 -1.95 20.60
C TYR A 750 -9.67 -3.11 20.57
N LEU A 751 -10.17 -3.48 19.39
CA LEU A 751 -11.12 -4.58 19.23
C LEU A 751 -10.48 -5.93 19.58
N ALA A 752 -9.21 -6.15 19.22
CA ALA A 752 -8.47 -7.33 19.64
C ALA A 752 -8.33 -7.40 21.17
N TYR A 753 -8.01 -6.26 21.81
CA TYR A 753 -8.02 -6.12 23.27
C TYR A 753 -9.38 -6.49 23.88
N ALA A 754 -10.47 -5.89 23.39
CA ALA A 754 -11.82 -6.17 23.89
C ALA A 754 -12.18 -7.67 23.77
N GLY A 755 -11.79 -8.31 22.66
CA GLY A 755 -11.93 -9.75 22.46
C GLY A 755 -11.12 -10.59 23.45
N CYS A 756 -9.88 -10.19 23.77
CA CYS A 756 -9.07 -10.85 24.79
C CYS A 756 -9.69 -10.73 26.18
N ILE A 757 -10.15 -9.54 26.57
CA ILE A 757 -10.89 -9.35 27.83
C ILE A 757 -12.14 -10.23 27.86
N ARG A 758 -12.89 -10.35 26.75
CA ARG A 758 -14.05 -11.25 26.72
C ARG A 758 -13.67 -12.70 27.05
N LYS A 759 -12.54 -13.18 26.55
CA LYS A 759 -12.07 -14.57 26.79
C LYS A 759 -11.69 -14.79 28.26
N GLU A 760 -11.04 -13.82 28.89
CA GLU A 760 -10.71 -13.89 30.33
C GLU A 760 -11.98 -13.99 31.18
N TYR A 761 -13.03 -13.26 30.79
CA TYR A 761 -14.34 -13.31 31.44
C TYR A 761 -15.30 -14.33 30.83
N SER A 762 -14.81 -15.34 30.09
CA SER A 762 -15.66 -16.33 29.39
C SER A 762 -16.62 -17.10 30.30
N PHE A 763 -16.31 -17.21 31.60
CA PHE A 763 -17.18 -17.79 32.63
C PHE A 763 -18.40 -16.93 32.98
N VAL A 764 -18.42 -15.66 32.61
CA VAL A 764 -19.57 -14.76 32.77
C VAL A 764 -20.51 -14.91 31.58
N GLU A 765 -21.80 -15.10 31.86
CA GLU A 765 -22.86 -15.19 30.85
C GLU A 765 -22.88 -13.91 30.00
N LYS A 766 -23.14 -14.06 28.69
CA LYS A 766 -23.02 -13.00 27.68
C LYS A 766 -23.84 -11.76 28.02
N SER A 767 -25.12 -11.90 28.38
CA SER A 767 -25.98 -10.75 28.69
C SER A 767 -25.50 -10.01 29.94
N VAL A 768 -25.05 -10.74 30.96
CA VAL A 768 -24.47 -10.18 32.18
C VAL A 768 -23.15 -9.45 31.90
N TYR A 769 -22.27 -10.07 31.09
CA TYR A 769 -21.02 -9.46 30.66
C TYR A 769 -21.27 -8.17 29.89
N CYS A 770 -22.17 -8.15 28.91
CA CYS A 770 -22.48 -6.96 28.14
C CYS A 770 -22.98 -5.81 29.03
N GLY A 771 -23.91 -6.09 29.94
CA GLY A 771 -24.42 -5.09 30.88
C GLY A 771 -23.32 -4.52 31.78
N LYS A 772 -22.52 -5.39 32.40
CA LYS A 772 -21.46 -4.99 33.34
C LYS A 772 -20.29 -4.28 32.64
N ARG A 773 -19.86 -4.76 31.47
CA ARG A 773 -18.80 -4.13 30.68
C ARG A 773 -19.23 -2.75 30.19
N ALA A 774 -20.46 -2.61 29.70
CA ALA A 774 -20.99 -1.31 29.30
C ALA A 774 -21.03 -0.33 30.48
N GLU A 775 -21.48 -0.76 31.67
CA GLU A 775 -21.46 0.05 32.90
C GLU A 775 -20.06 0.57 33.23
N ILE A 776 -19.05 -0.30 33.21
CA ILE A 776 -17.64 0.06 33.47
C ILE A 776 -17.14 1.09 32.45
N LEU A 777 -17.34 0.84 31.15
CA LEU A 777 -16.85 1.73 30.09
C LEU A 777 -17.58 3.08 30.09
N THR A 778 -18.88 3.08 30.39
CA THR A 778 -19.64 4.30 30.61
C THR A 778 -19.05 5.11 31.77
N GLY A 779 -18.64 4.44 32.85
CA GLY A 779 -17.92 5.07 33.95
C GLY A 779 -16.65 5.83 33.50
N PHE A 780 -15.84 5.23 32.63
CA PHE A 780 -14.66 5.90 32.06
C PHE A 780 -15.02 7.11 31.18
N LEU A 781 -16.12 7.05 30.41
CA LEU A 781 -16.52 8.13 29.52
C LEU A 781 -17.18 9.31 30.25
N GLU A 782 -18.08 9.01 31.20
CA GLU A 782 -18.98 9.99 31.82
C GLU A 782 -18.46 10.51 33.15
N ASN A 783 -17.83 9.66 33.97
CA ASN A 783 -17.39 10.04 35.31
C ASN A 783 -15.98 10.64 35.33
N LYS A 784 -15.17 10.40 34.29
CA LYS A 784 -13.83 10.97 34.17
C LYS A 784 -13.80 12.19 33.23
N LYS A 785 -13.37 13.34 33.77
CA LYS A 785 -13.11 14.55 32.98
C LYS A 785 -12.07 14.32 31.89
N GLN A 786 -11.10 13.44 32.15
CA GLN A 786 -10.06 12.98 31.22
C GLN A 786 -9.80 11.49 31.47
N ILE A 787 -9.68 10.69 30.40
CA ILE A 787 -9.38 9.24 30.51
C ILE A 787 -7.90 9.07 30.87
N PHE A 788 -7.03 9.77 30.13
CA PHE A 788 -5.60 9.81 30.42
C PHE A 788 -5.26 10.98 31.33
N LEU A 789 -4.47 10.72 32.38
CA LEU A 789 -4.17 11.64 33.46
C LEU A 789 -3.00 12.57 33.16
N SER A 790 -2.04 12.10 32.36
CA SER A 790 -0.85 12.84 31.93
C SER A 790 -1.12 13.63 30.65
N ASP A 791 -0.45 14.78 30.50
CA ASP A 791 -0.61 15.63 29.32
C ASP A 791 -0.22 14.92 28.02
N LEU A 792 0.81 14.06 28.07
CA LEU A 792 1.32 13.32 26.91
C LEU A 792 0.25 12.38 26.32
N PHE A 793 -0.32 11.52 27.16
CA PHE A 793 -1.33 10.54 26.72
C PHE A 793 -2.68 11.21 26.47
N HIS A 794 -3.05 12.21 27.26
CA HIS A 794 -4.25 13.00 27.00
C HIS A 794 -4.20 13.64 25.60
N LYS A 795 -3.08 14.28 25.24
CA LYS A 795 -2.95 14.92 23.92
C LYS A 795 -2.95 13.93 22.76
N THR A 796 -2.34 12.75 22.94
CA THR A 796 -2.10 11.79 21.85
C THR A 796 -3.22 10.77 21.68
N SER A 797 -3.91 10.40 22.76
CA SER A 797 -4.69 9.16 22.84
C SER A 797 -6.14 9.37 23.29
N GLU A 798 -6.47 10.49 23.96
CA GLU A 798 -7.82 10.75 24.54
C GLU A 798 -8.95 10.68 23.50
N THR A 799 -8.75 11.33 22.34
CA THR A 799 -9.79 11.39 21.30
C THR A 799 -10.12 10.01 20.76
N GLN A 800 -9.08 9.21 20.49
CA GLN A 800 -9.24 7.85 19.99
C GLN A 800 -9.86 6.94 21.06
N ALA A 801 -9.43 7.04 22.31
CA ALA A 801 -10.00 6.28 23.42
C ALA A 801 -11.49 6.55 23.60
N ARG A 802 -11.90 7.83 23.60
CA ARG A 802 -13.32 8.18 23.69
C ARG A 802 -14.13 7.62 22.52
N SER A 803 -13.56 7.58 21.32
CA SER A 803 -14.19 6.98 20.14
C SER A 803 -14.38 5.46 20.32
N ASN A 804 -13.31 4.76 20.71
CA ASN A 804 -13.30 3.32 20.93
C ASN A 804 -14.31 2.90 22.00
N LEU A 805 -14.29 3.57 23.17
CA LEU A 805 -15.20 3.28 24.27
C LEU A 805 -16.68 3.49 23.87
N LYS A 806 -17.00 4.58 23.19
CA LYS A 806 -18.38 4.87 22.74
C LYS A 806 -18.92 3.76 21.85
N ARG A 807 -18.09 3.31 20.91
CA ARG A 807 -18.45 2.25 19.97
C ARG A 807 -18.66 0.91 20.66
N GLU A 808 -17.74 0.52 21.56
CA GLU A 808 -17.92 -0.72 22.32
C GLU A 808 -19.20 -0.68 23.17
N ILE A 809 -19.48 0.43 23.85
CA ILE A 809 -20.72 0.59 24.63
C ILE A 809 -21.96 0.43 23.75
N GLU A 810 -21.97 1.00 22.56
CA GLU A 810 -23.08 0.85 21.60
C GLU A 810 -23.28 -0.61 21.20
N LEU A 811 -22.20 -1.33 20.88
CA LEU A 811 -22.25 -2.76 20.55
C LEU A 811 -22.76 -3.59 21.74
N LEU A 812 -22.24 -3.36 22.94
CA LEU A 812 -22.64 -4.11 24.14
C LEU A 812 -24.11 -3.88 24.49
N LYS A 813 -24.64 -2.66 24.30
CA LYS A 813 -26.06 -2.35 24.47
C LYS A 813 -26.96 -3.10 23.49
N GLN A 814 -26.43 -3.44 22.31
CA GLN A 814 -27.12 -4.27 21.31
C GLN A 814 -26.96 -5.78 21.57
N GLY A 815 -26.26 -6.18 22.65
CA GLY A 815 -25.96 -7.58 22.93
C GLY A 815 -24.82 -8.15 22.07
N SER A 816 -24.09 -7.30 21.36
CA SER A 816 -22.92 -7.68 20.54
C SER A 816 -21.65 -7.51 21.36
N ILE A 817 -20.78 -8.52 21.36
CA ILE A 817 -19.48 -8.43 22.03
C ILE A 817 -18.42 -8.07 20.99
N PRO A 818 -17.68 -6.95 21.14
CA PRO A 818 -16.59 -6.62 20.24
C PRO A 818 -15.51 -7.70 20.28
N GLY A 819 -15.02 -8.12 19.11
CA GLY A 819 -14.01 -9.18 18.98
C GLY A 819 -14.54 -10.61 19.14
N ALA A 820 -15.85 -10.82 19.37
CA ALA A 820 -16.51 -12.10 19.17
C ALA A 820 -17.14 -12.15 17.76
N PRO A 821 -17.13 -13.29 17.06
CA PRO A 821 -17.90 -13.41 15.82
C PRO A 821 -19.38 -13.19 16.14
N ILE A 822 -20.05 -12.35 15.34
CA ILE A 822 -21.51 -12.21 15.36
C ILE A 822 -22.12 -13.47 14.77
#